data_AF-A0A3F2RIZ2-F1
#
_entry.id   AF-A0A3F2RIZ2-F1
#
_cell.length_a   1.000
_cell.length_b   1.000
_cell.length_c   1.000
_cell.angle_alpha   90.00
_cell.angle_beta   90.00
_cell.angle_gamma   90.00
#
_symmetry.space_group_name_H-M   'P 1'
#
loop_
_entity.id
_entity.type
_entity.pdbx_description
1 polymer ?
#
loop_
_entity_poly.entity_id
_entity_poly.type
_entity_poly.pdbx_seq_one_letter_code
_entity_poly.pdbx_strand_id
1 'polypeptide(L)'
;MLVPPKDYTLFTTYQLTKNLKLKNRIVLSPLTRARCDPVTHEAGSMQVEYYSQRAGAGLIITEAVAVSVQGFGWYGAPCMYTEAHRDSWIPVVEAVHAKGAKIFLQVWHIGRQGHPSFSGDVVGPSAVGPVSGHTRDVKAEQAPYELCRELKTEEIPDVIDQFCKSARLAKEAGFDGIDIHAANGYLPDTFLQSSTNKRTDKYGGSIENRARFLLELVEALQKEWPVDRIGLRLSPNGFYGDTGSADNYDMCCYVAEKLSKYGLAYLATLDGFGFGFQDKGPLTKPFDVKKNFKGTVIAANSYTRDTGEGVLLSGAADLVSFGRPYISNPDLAERYENDWPLNEPAGYDTWFGTRMPGPRGYIDFPNCKQYSNNIFGAAPEYIRREICRQMRLIKVKCQGLVIRQGDTGDRCYIVVDGLVDVYVKMEKPGDVVVASPTPPPMLSTMKQRRMSRRLSSEINSQNVAVDYGAMVANLGPGAMFGEIVLLNPSARRNATIKASQYTESCDLICLERADYIRLVRTASMEASHYNNAEVLDRMFLFRDWKKHEKMRLVSAMRSRHFACNEYLYHAGADAKWMYIVTSGEVMERINWTLENSGNDAAMRRLMFSQPPSRKAPEKIVNVELTLIGPGDIAGELPFVTSKRSAIFDLKAVTDVQALAIDRRYYESVMLTATRDNKPEIYATIRKLRKFNQDREDWRQQRMECGISYPSAHVNVYV
;
A
#
# COMPACT_ATOMS: atom_id res chain seq x y z
N MET A 1 1.11 31.61 -8.82
CA MET A 1 1.20 30.13 -8.90
C MET A 1 0.52 29.71 -10.18
N LEU A 2 1.25 29.10 -11.10
CA LEU A 2 0.66 28.54 -12.33
C LEU A 2 -0.07 27.26 -11.95
N VAL A 3 -1.34 27.13 -12.37
CA VAL A 3 -2.09 25.87 -12.30
C VAL A 3 -1.26 24.82 -13.05
N PRO A 4 -0.88 23.70 -12.43
CA PRO A 4 -0.05 22.71 -13.10
C PRO A 4 -0.79 22.15 -14.32
N PRO A 5 -0.07 21.83 -15.42
CA PRO A 5 -0.65 21.17 -16.58
C PRO A 5 -1.41 19.91 -16.18
N LYS A 6 -2.48 19.59 -16.93
CA LYS A 6 -3.31 18.37 -16.80
C LYS A 6 -2.54 17.04 -16.86
N ASP A 7 -1.22 17.08 -17.06
CA ASP A 7 -0.36 15.93 -17.36
C ASP A 7 0.59 15.55 -16.21
N TYR A 8 0.39 16.09 -14.99
CA TYR A 8 1.17 15.70 -13.81
C TYR A 8 0.56 14.49 -13.10
N THR A 9 0.74 13.31 -13.69
CA THR A 9 0.37 12.02 -13.06
C THR A 9 1.62 11.29 -12.58
N LEU A 10 1.43 10.31 -11.68
CA LEU A 10 2.52 9.42 -11.25
C LEU A 10 3.23 8.72 -12.42
N PHE A 11 2.55 8.56 -13.55
CA PHE A 11 2.98 7.73 -14.68
C PHE A 11 3.74 8.51 -15.75
N THR A 12 3.77 9.84 -15.69
CA THR A 12 4.47 10.63 -16.71
C THR A 12 5.98 10.57 -16.53
N THR A 13 6.70 10.52 -17.65
CA THR A 13 8.17 10.56 -17.63
C THR A 13 8.65 11.85 -16.97
N TYR A 14 9.74 11.77 -16.20
CA TYR A 14 10.33 12.93 -15.53
C TYR A 14 11.79 13.10 -15.91
N GLN A 15 12.16 14.29 -16.35
CA GLN A 15 13.57 14.63 -16.58
C GLN A 15 14.19 15.01 -15.23
N LEU A 16 14.83 14.06 -14.55
CA LEU A 16 15.44 14.31 -13.23
C LEU A 16 16.57 15.33 -13.36
N THR A 17 17.45 15.11 -14.34
CA THR A 17 18.56 16.01 -14.66
C THR A 17 18.78 16.03 -16.16
N LYS A 18 19.67 16.88 -16.69
CA LYS A 18 19.89 17.01 -18.14
C LYS A 18 20.13 15.67 -18.85
N ASN A 19 20.85 14.76 -18.20
CA ASN A 19 21.27 13.47 -18.78
C ASN A 19 20.61 12.25 -18.11
N LEU A 20 19.57 12.45 -17.29
CA LEU A 20 18.88 11.35 -16.60
C LEU A 20 17.37 11.54 -16.67
N LYS A 21 16.72 10.67 -17.44
CA LYS A 21 15.27 10.63 -17.61
C LYS A 21 14.71 9.41 -16.89
N LEU A 22 13.69 9.63 -16.07
CA LEU A 22 12.89 8.62 -15.41
C LEU A 22 11.66 8.30 -16.25
N LYS A 23 11.27 7.03 -16.29
CA LYS A 23 10.10 6.59 -17.06
C LYS A 23 8.76 6.94 -16.43
N ASN A 24 8.74 7.18 -15.12
CA ASN A 24 7.58 7.66 -14.36
C ASN A 24 8.06 8.41 -13.10
N ARG A 25 7.13 8.96 -12.31
CA ARG A 25 7.42 9.73 -11.08
C ARG A 25 7.40 8.90 -9.80
N ILE A 26 7.35 7.58 -9.94
CA ILE A 26 7.25 6.62 -8.84
C ILE A 26 8.67 6.19 -8.44
N VAL A 27 8.98 6.31 -7.16
CA VAL A 27 10.28 5.97 -6.59
C VAL A 27 10.14 4.80 -5.62
N LEU A 28 10.94 3.75 -5.80
CA LEU A 28 11.13 2.75 -4.75
C LEU A 28 11.95 3.38 -3.63
N SER A 29 11.34 3.53 -2.45
CA SER A 29 12.04 4.01 -1.25
C SER A 29 13.18 3.06 -0.85
N PRO A 30 14.22 3.59 -0.20
CA PRO A 30 15.23 2.76 0.46
C PRO A 30 14.58 1.95 1.58
N LEU A 31 14.80 0.64 1.58
CA LEU A 31 14.19 -0.30 2.51
C LEU A 31 15.22 -1.32 2.96
N THR A 32 15.79 -1.20 4.17
CA THR A 32 16.67 -2.25 4.74
C THR A 32 15.94 -3.59 4.80
N ARG A 33 16.45 -4.61 4.08
CA ARG A 33 15.82 -5.94 4.02
C ARG A 33 16.61 -7.02 4.75
N ALA A 34 17.84 -6.74 5.15
CA ALA A 34 18.70 -7.64 5.94
C ALA A 34 18.85 -9.04 5.31
N ARG A 35 19.18 -9.08 4.01
CA ARG A 35 19.23 -10.31 3.20
C ARG A 35 20.54 -10.50 2.42
N CYS A 36 21.54 -9.64 2.65
CA CYS A 36 22.89 -9.88 2.14
C CYS A 36 23.59 -10.94 2.99
N ASP A 37 24.70 -11.46 2.50
CA ASP A 37 25.51 -12.40 3.27
C ASP A 37 25.94 -11.74 4.59
N PRO A 38 25.68 -12.36 5.77
CA PRO A 38 25.97 -11.74 7.05
C PRO A 38 27.46 -11.69 7.40
N VAL A 39 28.31 -12.43 6.67
CA VAL A 39 29.76 -12.50 6.87
C VAL A 39 30.48 -11.62 5.86
N THR A 40 30.16 -11.76 4.56
CA THR A 40 30.84 -10.99 3.51
C THR A 40 30.16 -9.66 3.21
N HIS A 41 28.90 -9.47 3.64
CA HIS A 41 28.09 -8.27 3.36
C HIS A 41 27.82 -8.00 1.87
N GLU A 42 28.08 -9.00 1.03
CA GLU A 42 27.91 -8.94 -0.42
C GLU A 42 26.45 -9.14 -0.83
N ALA A 43 26.06 -8.49 -1.93
CA ALA A 43 24.78 -8.73 -2.59
C ALA A 43 24.84 -10.05 -3.38
N GLY A 44 23.76 -10.84 -3.31
CA GLY A 44 23.65 -12.12 -4.01
C GLY A 44 22.52 -12.16 -5.04
N SER A 45 22.20 -13.36 -5.51
CA SER A 45 21.16 -13.58 -6.52
C SER A 45 19.77 -13.10 -6.09
N MET A 46 19.46 -13.10 -4.79
CA MET A 46 18.19 -12.60 -4.28
C MET A 46 18.05 -11.08 -4.44
N GLN A 47 19.14 -10.32 -4.29
CA GLN A 47 19.14 -8.86 -4.49
C GLN A 47 18.94 -8.54 -5.97
N VAL A 48 19.61 -9.29 -6.87
CA VAL A 48 19.43 -9.18 -8.32
C VAL A 48 17.97 -9.34 -8.69
N GLU A 49 17.34 -10.44 -8.26
CA GLU A 49 15.92 -10.69 -8.53
C GLU A 49 15.02 -9.63 -7.88
N TYR A 50 15.27 -9.26 -6.61
CA TYR A 50 14.44 -8.29 -5.87
C TYR A 50 14.37 -6.92 -6.53
N TYR A 51 15.51 -6.35 -6.91
CA TYR A 51 15.56 -5.04 -7.56
C TYR A 51 15.11 -5.14 -9.02
N SER A 52 15.44 -6.23 -9.73
CA SER A 52 14.94 -6.44 -11.09
C SER A 52 13.42 -6.54 -11.15
N GLN A 53 12.78 -7.22 -10.20
CA GLN A 53 11.32 -7.28 -10.09
C GLN A 53 10.68 -5.90 -9.94
N ARG A 54 11.37 -4.97 -9.28
CA ARG A 54 10.88 -3.61 -8.97
C ARG A 54 11.33 -2.55 -9.95
N ALA A 55 11.99 -2.97 -11.03
CA ALA A 55 12.42 -2.10 -12.10
C ALA A 55 11.25 -1.50 -12.92
N GLY A 56 10.00 -1.67 -12.51
CA GLY A 56 8.84 -0.87 -12.96
C GLY A 56 8.87 0.59 -12.44
N ALA A 57 9.57 0.85 -11.33
CA ALA A 57 9.78 2.19 -10.80
C ALA A 57 10.54 3.11 -11.77
N GLY A 58 10.28 4.41 -11.68
CA GLY A 58 11.04 5.43 -12.41
C GLY A 58 12.47 5.54 -11.86
N LEU A 59 12.59 5.53 -10.53
CA LEU A 59 13.85 5.51 -9.79
C LEU A 59 13.78 4.47 -8.67
N ILE A 60 14.85 3.71 -8.51
CA ILE A 60 15.09 2.83 -7.37
C ILE A 60 16.14 3.46 -6.48
N ILE A 61 15.87 3.55 -5.19
CA ILE A 61 16.90 3.83 -4.19
C ILE A 61 17.12 2.52 -3.43
N THR A 62 18.37 2.05 -3.37
CA THR A 62 18.69 0.79 -2.67
C THR A 62 18.33 0.88 -1.21
N GLU A 63 18.30 -0.28 -0.55
CA GLU A 63 18.47 -0.31 0.90
C GLU A 63 19.74 0.43 1.36
N ALA A 64 19.77 0.83 2.64
CA ALA A 64 20.89 1.56 3.21
C ALA A 64 22.16 0.70 3.18
N VAL A 65 23.23 1.23 2.58
CA VAL A 65 24.51 0.54 2.37
C VAL A 65 25.60 1.17 3.23
N ALA A 66 26.21 0.39 4.12
CA ALA A 66 27.21 0.91 5.05
C ALA A 66 28.50 1.32 4.33
N VAL A 67 28.99 2.52 4.61
CA VAL A 67 30.19 3.11 3.98
C VAL A 67 31.52 2.68 4.61
N SER A 68 31.47 2.04 5.78
CA SER A 68 32.65 1.56 6.50
C SER A 68 32.28 0.52 7.54
N VAL A 69 33.29 -0.11 8.15
CA VAL A 69 33.13 -1.00 9.31
C VAL A 69 32.50 -0.26 10.50
N GLN A 70 32.95 0.98 10.79
CA GLN A 70 32.39 1.82 11.85
C GLN A 70 30.94 2.24 11.56
N GLY A 71 30.60 2.44 10.29
CA GLY A 71 29.26 2.78 9.82
C GLY A 71 28.28 1.61 9.75
N PHE A 72 28.75 0.38 9.92
CA PHE A 72 27.92 -0.82 9.89
C PHE A 72 27.32 -1.10 11.27
N GLY A 73 26.05 -1.55 11.30
CA GLY A 73 25.45 -2.00 12.55
C GLY A 73 24.11 -2.67 12.40
N TRP A 74 23.89 -3.35 11.27
CA TRP A 74 22.66 -4.11 11.06
C TRP A 74 22.98 -5.45 10.41
N TYR A 75 22.66 -6.55 11.10
CA TYR A 75 22.91 -7.90 10.60
C TYR A 75 22.26 -8.12 9.23
N GLY A 76 23.05 -8.63 8.28
CA GLY A 76 22.61 -8.91 6.90
C GLY A 76 22.36 -7.67 6.05
N ALA A 77 22.72 -6.47 6.50
CA ALA A 77 22.74 -5.28 5.65
C ALA A 77 23.95 -5.30 4.70
N PRO A 78 23.83 -4.69 3.52
CA PRO A 78 24.95 -4.57 2.58
C PRO A 78 25.97 -3.53 3.01
N CYS A 79 27.19 -3.69 2.48
CA CYS A 79 28.28 -2.74 2.63
C CYS A 79 28.80 -2.28 1.26
N MET A 80 29.56 -1.17 1.24
CA MET A 80 30.25 -0.66 0.04
C MET A 80 31.53 0.07 0.45
N TYR A 81 32.57 -0.69 0.78
CA TYR A 81 33.89 -0.16 1.20
C TYR A 81 35.08 -1.07 0.80
N THR A 82 34.79 -2.16 0.10
CA THR A 82 35.76 -3.09 -0.50
C THR A 82 35.41 -3.30 -1.98
N GLU A 83 36.36 -3.78 -2.76
CA GLU A 83 36.15 -4.16 -4.17
C GLU A 83 35.19 -5.34 -4.31
N ALA A 84 35.21 -6.30 -3.38
CA ALA A 84 34.27 -7.42 -3.38
C ALA A 84 32.82 -6.94 -3.21
N HIS A 85 32.59 -5.94 -2.35
CA HIS A 85 31.28 -5.32 -2.24
C HIS A 85 30.86 -4.67 -3.56
N ARG A 86 31.74 -3.89 -4.20
CA ARG A 86 31.48 -3.29 -5.53
C ARG A 86 31.08 -4.38 -6.54
N ASP A 87 31.89 -5.42 -6.66
CA ASP A 87 31.71 -6.48 -7.65
C ASP A 87 30.39 -7.23 -7.43
N SER A 88 29.98 -7.42 -6.18
CA SER A 88 28.70 -8.06 -5.82
C SER A 88 27.47 -7.25 -6.27
N TRP A 89 27.59 -5.92 -6.40
CA TRP A 89 26.49 -5.04 -6.80
C TRP A 89 26.36 -4.85 -8.31
N ILE A 90 27.41 -5.13 -9.10
CA ILE A 90 27.38 -4.98 -10.56
C ILE A 90 26.20 -5.76 -11.19
N PRO A 91 25.98 -7.06 -10.89
CA PRO A 91 24.86 -7.80 -11.48
C PRO A 91 23.48 -7.24 -11.10
N VAL A 92 23.36 -6.60 -9.94
CA VAL A 92 22.11 -5.97 -9.49
C VAL A 92 21.81 -4.74 -10.35
N VAL A 93 22.81 -3.89 -10.54
CA VAL A 93 22.70 -2.69 -11.39
C VAL A 93 22.38 -3.07 -12.83
N GLU A 94 23.10 -4.04 -13.39
CA GLU A 94 22.87 -4.53 -14.75
C GLU A 94 21.44 -5.07 -14.94
N ALA A 95 20.93 -5.85 -13.99
CA ALA A 95 19.58 -6.40 -14.05
C ALA A 95 18.47 -5.35 -13.98
N VAL A 96 18.73 -4.21 -13.33
CA VAL A 96 17.82 -3.05 -13.29
C VAL A 96 17.92 -2.26 -14.60
N HIS A 97 19.13 -2.02 -15.09
CA HIS A 97 19.38 -1.32 -16.36
C HIS A 97 18.80 -2.07 -17.56
N ALA A 98 18.87 -3.41 -17.56
CA ALA A 98 18.26 -4.25 -18.59
C ALA A 98 16.73 -4.05 -18.72
N LYS A 99 16.07 -3.54 -17.68
CA LYS A 99 14.64 -3.19 -17.66
C LYS A 99 14.37 -1.69 -17.82
N GLY A 100 15.40 -0.90 -18.12
CA GLY A 100 15.32 0.53 -18.39
C GLY A 100 15.01 1.41 -17.18
N ALA A 101 15.16 0.89 -15.95
CA ALA A 101 15.02 1.69 -14.73
C ALA A 101 16.36 2.28 -14.29
N LYS A 102 16.28 3.25 -13.38
CA LYS A 102 17.42 3.94 -12.77
C LYS A 102 17.58 3.54 -11.32
N ILE A 103 18.82 3.39 -10.86
CA ILE A 103 19.12 2.94 -9.50
C ILE A 103 20.21 3.79 -8.84
N PHE A 104 19.90 4.30 -7.65
CA PHE A 104 20.81 5.07 -6.80
C PHE A 104 21.16 4.26 -5.56
N LEU A 105 22.43 4.27 -5.16
CA LEU A 105 22.88 3.61 -3.93
C LEU A 105 22.73 4.56 -2.75
N GLN A 106 22.03 4.14 -1.70
CA GLN A 106 21.92 4.92 -0.46
C GLN A 106 23.14 4.72 0.44
N VAL A 107 23.99 5.74 0.54
CA VAL A 107 25.17 5.73 1.42
C VAL A 107 24.78 6.00 2.87
N TRP A 108 25.22 5.13 3.77
CA TRP A 108 24.74 5.08 5.14
C TRP A 108 25.85 4.88 6.18
N HIS A 109 25.67 5.52 7.33
CA HIS A 109 26.50 5.33 8.53
C HIS A 109 25.60 5.29 9.75
N ILE A 110 25.58 4.17 10.47
CA ILE A 110 24.62 3.94 11.56
C ILE A 110 24.76 4.94 12.72
N GLY A 111 25.98 5.36 13.01
CA GLY A 111 26.26 6.32 14.08
C GLY A 111 25.83 5.77 15.44
N ARG A 112 25.19 6.63 16.26
CA ARG A 112 24.84 6.31 17.66
C ARG A 112 23.82 5.19 17.85
N GLN A 113 23.18 4.73 16.78
CA GLN A 113 22.21 3.63 16.82
C GLN A 113 22.87 2.24 16.69
N GLY A 114 24.18 2.18 16.51
CA GLY A 114 24.95 0.94 16.43
C GLY A 114 25.08 0.22 17.77
N HIS A 115 25.63 -0.99 17.69
CA HIS A 115 25.99 -1.80 18.85
C HIS A 115 27.49 -2.16 18.77
N PRO A 116 28.25 -2.12 19.89
CA PRO A 116 29.71 -2.35 19.84
C PRO A 116 30.12 -3.73 19.34
N SER A 117 29.24 -4.73 19.38
CA SER A 117 29.56 -6.06 18.83
C SER A 117 29.80 -6.08 17.31
N PHE A 118 29.48 -5.01 16.58
CA PHE A 118 29.80 -4.90 15.15
C PHE A 118 31.18 -4.29 14.89
N SER A 119 31.44 -3.07 15.39
CA SER A 119 32.65 -2.31 15.07
C SER A 119 33.60 -2.12 16.25
N GLY A 120 33.15 -2.37 17.48
CA GLY A 120 33.83 -1.99 18.72
C GLY A 120 33.83 -0.49 19.03
N ASP A 121 33.42 0.36 18.09
CA ASP A 121 33.46 1.82 18.21
C ASP A 121 32.17 2.43 17.63
N VAL A 122 31.18 2.63 18.52
CA VAL A 122 29.92 3.29 18.18
C VAL A 122 30.10 4.80 18.37
N VAL A 123 29.88 5.57 17.32
CA VAL A 123 30.20 7.01 17.31
C VAL A 123 28.99 7.91 17.03
N GLY A 124 29.04 9.15 17.53
CA GLY A 124 28.06 10.18 17.25
C GLY A 124 28.65 11.59 17.36
N PRO A 125 27.86 12.63 17.08
CA PRO A 125 28.29 14.02 17.26
C PRO A 125 28.56 14.35 18.73
N SER A 126 27.88 13.68 19.67
CA SER A 126 28.10 13.81 21.11
C SER A 126 27.87 12.48 21.80
N ALA A 127 28.38 12.33 23.02
CA ALA A 127 28.18 11.14 23.85
C ALA A 127 26.74 11.07 24.39
N VAL A 128 25.78 10.86 23.49
CA VAL A 128 24.34 10.78 23.76
C VAL A 128 23.78 9.58 23.00
N GLY A 129 23.51 8.48 23.67
CA GLY A 129 22.82 7.32 23.09
C GLY A 129 21.30 7.51 23.01
N PRO A 130 20.58 6.77 22.15
CA PRO A 130 19.13 6.64 22.27
C PRO A 130 18.76 5.98 23.61
N VAL A 131 17.71 6.49 24.23
CA VAL A 131 17.13 6.00 25.49
C VAL A 131 15.87 5.15 25.24
N SER A 132 15.17 5.37 24.13
CA SER A 132 14.00 4.58 23.76
C SER A 132 14.32 3.49 22.75
N GLY A 133 13.63 2.35 22.87
CA GLY A 133 13.74 1.26 21.92
C GLY A 133 14.97 0.37 22.15
N HIS A 134 15.33 -0.37 21.10
CA HIS A 134 16.42 -1.34 21.09
C HIS A 134 17.09 -1.35 19.72
N THR A 135 18.38 -1.69 19.71
CA THR A 135 19.12 -2.05 18.50
C THR A 135 19.18 -3.57 18.35
N ARG A 136 20.00 -4.05 17.42
CA ARG A 136 20.38 -5.46 17.34
C ARG A 136 21.88 -5.60 17.44
N ASP A 137 22.33 -6.75 17.93
CA ASP A 137 23.74 -7.11 17.96
C ASP A 137 24.17 -7.86 16.69
N VAL A 138 25.44 -8.25 16.61
CA VAL A 138 26.01 -9.06 15.53
C VAL A 138 25.39 -10.45 15.36
N LYS A 139 24.56 -10.92 16.31
CA LYS A 139 23.79 -12.17 16.19
C LYS A 139 22.35 -11.93 15.77
N ALA A 140 22.01 -10.68 15.41
CA ALA A 140 20.66 -10.20 15.16
C ALA A 140 19.73 -10.27 16.36
N GLU A 141 20.24 -10.44 17.58
CA GLU A 141 19.45 -10.46 18.80
C GLU A 141 19.13 -9.02 19.22
N GLN A 142 17.99 -8.82 19.87
CA GLN A 142 17.61 -7.50 20.36
C GLN A 142 18.53 -7.10 21.52
N ALA A 143 19.14 -5.93 21.42
CA ALA A 143 20.09 -5.41 22.41
C ALA A 143 19.73 -3.98 22.81
N PRO A 144 20.03 -3.55 24.04
CA PRO A 144 19.90 -2.15 24.41
C PRO A 144 20.85 -1.29 23.57
N TYR A 145 20.51 -0.02 23.40
CA TYR A 145 21.48 0.94 22.88
C TYR A 145 22.58 1.17 23.91
N GLU A 146 23.81 1.34 23.43
CA GLU A 146 24.95 1.71 24.27
C GLU A 146 25.30 3.19 24.09
N LEU A 147 26.06 3.73 25.05
CA LEU A 147 26.57 5.10 24.94
C LEU A 147 27.56 5.17 23.78
N CYS A 148 27.33 6.08 22.84
CA CYS A 148 28.28 6.33 21.76
C CYS A 148 29.41 7.24 22.22
N ARG A 149 30.57 7.12 21.56
CA ARG A 149 31.69 8.03 21.69
C ARG A 149 31.45 9.28 20.84
N GLU A 150 31.77 10.44 21.38
CA GLU A 150 31.81 11.68 20.61
C GLU A 150 32.98 11.64 19.62
N LEU A 151 32.70 11.89 18.33
CA LEU A 151 33.74 12.09 17.32
C LEU A 151 34.59 13.33 17.68
N LYS A 152 35.90 13.23 17.63
CA LYS A 152 36.77 14.41 17.72
C LYS A 152 36.65 15.22 16.44
N THR A 153 36.90 16.53 16.53
CA THR A 153 36.80 17.45 15.38
C THR A 153 37.68 16.99 14.23
N GLU A 154 38.87 16.47 14.53
CA GLU A 154 39.84 15.93 13.59
C GLU A 154 39.48 14.56 12.98
N GLU A 155 38.52 13.82 13.55
CA GLU A 155 38.04 12.53 12.99
C GLU A 155 36.97 12.73 11.91
N ILE A 156 36.31 13.89 11.87
CA ILE A 156 35.21 14.16 10.92
C ILE A 156 35.65 14.08 9.45
N PRO A 157 36.81 14.61 9.04
CA PRO A 157 37.32 14.44 7.69
C PRO A 157 37.47 12.97 7.26
N ASP A 158 37.95 12.10 8.15
CA ASP A 158 38.12 10.67 7.85
C ASP A 158 36.77 9.97 7.67
N VAL A 159 35.76 10.34 8.47
CA VAL A 159 34.38 9.84 8.28
C VAL A 159 33.84 10.27 6.91
N ILE A 160 34.07 11.54 6.50
CA ILE A 160 33.67 12.02 5.17
C ILE A 160 34.40 11.23 4.06
N ASP A 161 35.69 10.92 4.22
CA ASP A 161 36.44 10.13 3.24
C ASP A 161 35.87 8.71 3.08
N GLN A 162 35.34 8.10 4.15
CA GLN A 162 34.63 6.81 4.06
C GLN A 162 33.41 6.89 3.13
N PHE A 163 32.61 7.96 3.22
CA PHE A 163 31.51 8.20 2.28
C PHE A 163 32.01 8.40 0.85
N CYS A 164 33.10 9.16 0.64
CA CYS A 164 33.70 9.36 -0.68
C CYS A 164 34.21 8.06 -1.30
N LYS A 165 34.90 7.22 -0.51
CA LYS A 165 35.36 5.90 -0.96
C LYS A 165 34.18 5.03 -1.37
N SER A 166 33.13 4.98 -0.56
CA SER A 166 31.92 4.21 -0.86
C SER A 166 31.23 4.70 -2.13
N ALA A 167 31.13 6.02 -2.30
CA ALA A 167 30.57 6.64 -3.48
C ALA A 167 31.38 6.34 -4.75
N ARG A 168 32.71 6.32 -4.68
CA ARG A 168 33.58 5.94 -5.79
C ARG A 168 33.35 4.49 -6.22
N LEU A 169 33.29 3.57 -5.26
CA LEU A 169 32.98 2.16 -5.53
C LEU A 169 31.58 1.99 -6.13
N ALA A 170 30.57 2.72 -5.64
CA ALA A 170 29.24 2.72 -6.26
C ALA A 170 29.27 3.21 -7.72
N LYS A 171 30.14 4.17 -8.04
CA LYS A 171 30.31 4.66 -9.42
C LYS A 171 30.92 3.59 -10.31
N GLU A 172 31.95 2.91 -9.81
CA GLU A 172 32.60 1.80 -10.51
C GLU A 172 31.66 0.59 -10.69
N ALA A 173 30.73 0.35 -9.75
CA ALA A 173 29.69 -0.66 -9.85
C ALA A 173 28.58 -0.32 -10.87
N GLY A 174 28.60 0.89 -11.45
CA GLY A 174 27.68 1.30 -12.50
C GLY A 174 26.37 1.94 -12.05
N PHE A 175 26.21 2.29 -10.76
CA PHE A 175 24.99 2.97 -10.29
C PHE A 175 24.73 4.27 -11.08
N ASP A 176 23.46 4.69 -11.16
CA ASP A 176 23.10 5.95 -11.81
C ASP A 176 23.29 7.17 -10.90
N GLY A 177 23.63 6.97 -9.63
CA GLY A 177 23.85 8.03 -8.64
C GLY A 177 23.91 7.50 -7.21
N ILE A 178 24.02 8.42 -6.26
CA ILE A 178 24.06 8.13 -4.82
C ILE A 178 22.98 8.91 -4.07
N ASP A 179 22.47 8.37 -2.98
CA ASP A 179 21.51 8.99 -2.05
C ASP A 179 22.15 9.12 -0.67
N ILE A 180 22.34 10.35 -0.17
CA ILE A 180 22.89 10.60 1.17
C ILE A 180 21.81 10.36 2.21
N HIS A 181 22.01 9.38 3.10
CA HIS A 181 21.08 9.10 4.19
C HIS A 181 21.27 10.07 5.38
N ALA A 182 20.69 11.27 5.30
CA ALA A 182 20.66 12.28 6.36
C ALA A 182 19.31 12.33 7.10
N ALA A 183 18.77 11.14 7.41
CA ALA A 183 17.45 10.96 7.99
C ALA A 183 17.46 9.82 9.03
N ASN A 184 16.34 9.65 9.73
CA ASN A 184 16.06 8.54 10.64
C ASN A 184 17.11 8.36 11.74
N GLY A 185 17.68 9.46 12.26
CA GLY A 185 18.60 9.43 13.39
C GLY A 185 19.94 8.75 13.14
N TYR A 186 20.34 8.58 11.87
CA TYR A 186 21.67 8.11 11.52
C TYR A 186 22.69 9.23 11.55
N LEU A 187 23.97 8.93 11.33
CA LEU A 187 25.06 9.85 11.66
C LEU A 187 24.87 11.27 11.11
N PRO A 188 24.59 11.50 9.80
CA PRO A 188 24.40 12.86 9.30
C PRO A 188 23.19 13.57 9.92
N ASP A 189 22.08 12.85 10.16
CA ASP A 189 20.89 13.41 10.82
C ASP A 189 21.20 13.79 12.27
N THR A 190 21.93 12.96 13.01
CA THR A 190 22.28 13.27 14.40
C THR A 190 23.17 14.51 14.52
N PHE A 191 23.99 14.84 13.52
CA PHE A 191 24.68 16.13 13.50
C PHE A 191 23.72 17.31 13.35
N LEU A 192 22.63 17.17 12.57
CA LEU A 192 21.64 18.23 12.35
C LEU A 192 20.77 18.53 13.58
N GLN A 193 20.47 17.52 14.38
CA GLN A 193 19.46 17.60 15.45
C GLN A 193 20.06 18.25 16.72
N SER A 194 19.40 19.28 17.25
CA SER A 194 19.82 19.92 18.50
C SER A 194 19.63 18.99 19.71
N SER A 195 18.74 18.00 19.63
CA SER A 195 18.56 16.97 20.67
C SER A 195 19.76 16.03 20.82
N THR A 196 20.52 15.78 19.75
CA THR A 196 21.59 14.78 19.73
C THR A 196 22.99 15.36 19.60
N ASN A 197 23.13 16.54 18.99
CA ASN A 197 24.40 17.23 18.85
C ASN A 197 24.55 18.32 19.92
N LYS A 198 25.42 18.05 20.89
CA LYS A 198 25.77 18.92 22.02
C LYS A 198 27.19 19.51 21.90
N ARG A 199 27.80 19.40 20.72
CA ARG A 199 29.17 19.87 20.49
C ARG A 199 29.27 21.38 20.70
N THR A 200 30.46 21.80 21.12
CA THR A 200 30.84 23.21 21.29
C THR A 200 31.84 23.70 20.24
N ASP A 201 32.27 22.83 19.32
CA ASP A 201 33.16 23.17 18.23
C ASP A 201 32.40 23.69 16.99
N LYS A 202 33.09 23.78 15.85
CA LYS A 202 32.51 24.27 14.59
C LYS A 202 31.37 23.40 14.01
N TYR A 203 31.10 22.22 14.59
CA TYR A 203 30.05 21.30 14.17
C TYR A 203 28.84 21.26 15.11
N GLY A 204 28.78 22.10 16.15
CA GLY A 204 27.64 22.16 17.09
C GLY A 204 27.17 23.56 17.48
N GLY A 205 26.12 23.60 18.31
CA GLY A 205 25.44 24.83 18.72
C GLY A 205 24.43 25.30 17.68
N SER A 206 24.80 26.31 16.89
CA SER A 206 23.90 26.94 15.91
C SER A 206 23.48 25.97 14.78
N ILE A 207 22.33 26.23 14.15
CA ILE A 207 21.86 25.47 12.98
C ILE A 207 22.95 25.42 11.89
N GLU A 208 23.64 26.54 11.65
CA GLU A 208 24.73 26.67 10.66
C GLU A 208 25.91 25.72 10.95
N ASN A 209 26.32 25.59 12.22
CA ASN A 209 27.37 24.66 12.61
C ASN A 209 26.90 23.20 12.56
N ARG A 210 25.67 22.92 13.00
CA ARG A 210 25.10 21.56 12.95
C ARG A 210 24.93 21.03 11.52
N ALA A 211 24.58 21.92 10.59
CA ALA A 211 24.51 21.61 9.16
C ALA A 211 25.89 21.41 8.49
N ARG A 212 26.97 21.90 9.11
CA ARG A 212 28.31 21.92 8.50
C ARG A 212 28.80 20.54 8.07
N PHE A 213 28.60 19.51 8.91
CA PHE A 213 28.99 18.14 8.57
C PHE A 213 28.35 17.68 7.25
N LEU A 214 27.04 17.89 7.11
CA LEU A 214 26.30 17.49 5.91
C LEU A 214 26.72 18.29 4.68
N LEU A 215 26.98 19.59 4.82
CA LEU A 215 27.42 20.45 3.71
C LEU A 215 28.85 20.10 3.26
N GLU A 216 29.79 19.90 4.19
CA GLU A 216 31.14 19.42 3.89
C GLU A 216 31.11 18.03 3.22
N LEU A 217 30.21 17.14 3.66
CA LEU A 217 30.00 15.84 3.01
C LEU A 217 29.50 15.99 1.56
N VAL A 218 28.53 16.87 1.30
CA VAL A 218 28.04 17.15 -0.06
C VAL A 218 29.16 17.71 -0.96
N GLU A 219 29.98 18.63 -0.43
CA GLU A 219 31.12 19.20 -1.14
C GLU A 219 32.20 18.17 -1.46
N ALA A 220 32.47 17.25 -0.53
CA ALA A 220 33.43 16.17 -0.75
C ALA A 220 32.92 15.18 -1.81
N LEU A 221 31.65 14.79 -1.75
CA LEU A 221 31.05 13.85 -2.71
C LEU A 221 30.99 14.39 -4.14
N GLN A 222 30.94 15.71 -4.34
CA GLN A 222 31.03 16.33 -5.67
C GLN A 222 32.35 16.08 -6.39
N LYS A 223 33.40 15.70 -5.66
CA LYS A 223 34.69 15.30 -6.26
C LYS A 223 34.61 13.91 -6.87
N GLU A 224 33.70 13.06 -6.39
CA GLU A 224 33.51 11.69 -6.87
C GLU A 224 32.39 11.59 -7.92
N TRP A 225 31.31 12.35 -7.73
CA TRP A 225 30.12 12.33 -8.59
C TRP A 225 29.77 13.71 -9.14
N PRO A 226 29.26 13.78 -10.39
CA PRO A 226 28.52 14.97 -10.83
C PRO A 226 27.43 15.32 -9.81
N VAL A 227 27.30 16.59 -9.46
CA VAL A 227 26.36 17.03 -8.42
C VAL A 227 24.91 16.66 -8.75
N ASP A 228 24.57 16.62 -10.05
CA ASP A 228 23.28 16.18 -10.60
C ASP A 228 23.10 14.64 -10.57
N ARG A 229 23.95 13.92 -9.83
CA ARG A 229 23.86 12.48 -9.55
C ARG A 229 23.87 12.19 -8.05
N ILE A 230 23.82 13.24 -7.23
CA ILE A 230 23.78 13.16 -5.77
C ILE A 230 22.39 13.57 -5.32
N GLY A 231 21.66 12.63 -4.72
CA GLY A 231 20.43 12.85 -3.98
C GLY A 231 20.68 12.90 -2.48
N LEU A 232 19.72 13.41 -1.73
CA LEU A 232 19.80 13.50 -0.27
C LEU A 232 18.43 13.29 0.35
N ARG A 233 18.36 12.57 1.47
CA ARG A 233 17.12 12.30 2.20
C ARG A 233 17.14 12.89 3.61
N LEU A 234 16.07 13.61 3.98
CA LEU A 234 15.80 14.18 5.30
C LEU A 234 14.51 13.61 5.93
N SER A 235 14.43 13.63 7.26
CA SER A 235 13.23 13.26 8.03
C SER A 235 12.92 14.31 9.11
N PRO A 236 12.50 15.53 8.73
CA PRO A 236 12.35 16.65 9.67
C PRO A 236 11.31 16.37 10.78
N ASN A 237 10.33 15.52 10.49
CA ASN A 237 9.28 15.13 11.43
C ASN A 237 9.56 13.78 12.11
N GLY A 238 10.73 13.18 11.92
CA GLY A 238 11.08 11.86 12.44
C GLY A 238 11.46 11.85 13.94
N PHE A 239 10.95 10.89 14.72
CA PHE A 239 11.42 10.60 16.09
C PHE A 239 12.38 9.40 16.18
N TYR A 240 12.55 8.64 15.10
CA TYR A 240 13.31 7.38 15.13
C TYR A 240 14.75 7.60 15.61
N GLY A 241 15.21 6.76 16.54
CA GLY A 241 16.50 6.94 17.19
C GLY A 241 16.55 8.15 18.13
N ASP A 242 15.43 8.50 18.79
CA ASP A 242 15.27 9.64 19.69
C ASP A 242 15.64 11.01 19.09
N THR A 243 15.34 11.18 17.80
CA THR A 243 15.44 12.48 17.12
C THR A 243 14.18 13.33 17.36
N GLY A 244 14.19 14.56 16.84
CA GLY A 244 13.08 15.50 17.00
C GLY A 244 13.40 16.58 18.03
N SER A 245 13.30 17.83 17.59
CA SER A 245 13.54 19.05 18.37
C SER A 245 12.61 20.18 17.90
N ALA A 246 12.43 21.20 18.74
CA ALA A 246 11.57 22.34 18.42
C ALA A 246 12.04 23.14 17.19
N ASP A 247 13.36 23.17 16.95
CA ASP A 247 13.99 23.88 15.84
C ASP A 247 14.13 23.05 14.55
N ASN A 248 13.53 21.86 14.47
CA ASN A 248 13.66 20.98 13.29
C ASN A 248 13.08 21.59 12.01
N TYR A 249 11.98 22.36 12.12
CA TYR A 249 11.42 23.07 10.97
C TYR A 249 12.41 24.09 10.41
N ASP A 250 13.00 24.91 11.28
CA ASP A 250 13.98 25.93 10.90
C ASP A 250 15.26 25.29 10.35
N MET A 251 15.74 24.22 11.00
CA MET A 251 16.87 23.41 10.52
C MET A 251 16.60 22.86 9.12
N CYS A 252 15.43 22.28 8.88
CA CYS A 252 15.08 21.72 7.58
C CYS A 252 15.01 22.81 6.50
N CYS A 253 14.41 23.96 6.81
CA CYS A 253 14.34 25.09 5.88
C CYS A 253 15.74 25.62 5.54
N TYR A 254 16.60 25.80 6.56
CA TYR A 254 17.97 26.25 6.38
C TYR A 254 18.79 25.28 5.54
N VAL A 255 18.73 23.97 5.83
CA VAL A 255 19.44 22.94 5.06
C VAL A 255 18.94 22.92 3.62
N ALA A 256 17.62 22.95 3.39
CA ALA A 256 17.05 23.00 2.04
C ALA A 256 17.51 24.24 1.25
N GLU A 257 17.57 25.41 1.88
CA GLU A 257 18.05 26.65 1.26
C GLU A 257 19.54 26.55 0.86
N LYS A 258 20.39 26.03 1.75
CA LYS A 258 21.83 25.85 1.47
C LYS A 258 22.05 24.80 0.38
N LEU A 259 21.37 23.67 0.47
CA LEU A 259 21.45 22.60 -0.54
C LEU A 259 20.98 23.06 -1.92
N SER A 260 20.06 24.02 -1.98
CA SER A 260 19.57 24.59 -3.24
C SER A 260 20.64 25.22 -4.11
N LYS A 261 21.81 25.56 -3.54
CA LYS A 261 22.91 26.22 -4.25
C LYS A 261 23.82 25.25 -4.99
N TYR A 262 23.76 23.95 -4.68
CA TYR A 262 24.65 22.94 -5.27
C TYR A 262 24.11 22.31 -6.54
N GLY A 263 22.79 22.30 -6.76
CA GLY A 263 22.19 21.65 -7.94
C GLY A 263 22.13 20.12 -7.83
N LEU A 264 21.83 19.61 -6.63
CA LEU A 264 21.62 18.18 -6.38
C LEU A 264 20.55 17.58 -7.29
N ALA A 265 20.64 16.26 -7.53
CA ALA A 265 19.65 15.51 -8.31
C ALA A 265 18.25 15.62 -7.70
N TYR A 266 18.15 15.53 -6.37
CA TYR A 266 16.91 15.74 -5.64
C TYR A 266 17.14 15.95 -4.13
N LEU A 267 16.10 16.44 -3.45
CA LEU A 267 15.96 16.39 -1.99
C LEU A 267 14.69 15.60 -1.62
N ALA A 268 14.87 14.45 -0.99
CA ALA A 268 13.78 13.61 -0.49
C ALA A 268 13.43 13.99 0.94
N THR A 269 12.15 14.10 1.25
CA THR A 269 11.65 14.42 2.59
C THR A 269 10.64 13.38 3.04
N LEU A 270 10.82 12.86 4.26
CA LEU A 270 9.79 12.08 4.94
C LEU A 270 8.84 13.05 5.64
N ASP A 271 7.71 13.33 5.00
CA ASP A 271 6.76 14.34 5.44
C ASP A 271 5.56 13.78 6.21
N GLY A 272 4.83 14.66 6.92
CA GLY A 272 3.49 14.37 7.41
C GLY A 272 3.32 13.50 8.66
N PHE A 273 2.06 13.17 8.94
CA PHE A 273 1.53 12.45 10.12
C PHE A 273 1.61 10.92 9.98
N GLY A 274 2.70 10.41 9.40
CA GLY A 274 2.90 8.97 9.22
C GLY A 274 3.61 8.29 10.40
N PHE A 275 4.08 7.06 10.16
CA PHE A 275 4.96 6.36 11.09
C PHE A 275 6.20 7.22 11.39
N GLY A 276 6.57 7.33 12.67
CA GLY A 276 7.76 8.06 13.06
C GLY A 276 7.54 9.56 13.35
N PHE A 277 6.30 10.06 13.44
CA PHE A 277 6.03 11.49 13.69
C PHE A 277 6.40 11.97 15.11
N GLN A 278 7.11 13.10 15.20
CA GLN A 278 7.42 13.84 16.43
C GLN A 278 6.62 15.15 16.51
N ASP A 279 6.14 15.53 17.69
CA ASP A 279 5.27 16.70 17.93
C ASP A 279 5.97 17.87 18.64
N LYS A 280 7.31 17.90 18.66
CA LYS A 280 8.10 18.89 19.44
C LYS A 280 8.26 20.24 18.73
N GLY A 281 7.91 20.34 17.45
CA GLY A 281 8.05 21.55 16.65
C GLY A 281 7.06 21.62 15.48
N PRO A 282 7.08 22.70 14.68
CA PRO A 282 6.18 22.84 13.54
C PRO A 282 6.31 21.69 12.54
N LEU A 283 5.18 21.21 12.02
CA LEU A 283 5.15 20.19 10.98
C LEU A 283 5.82 20.73 9.70
N THR A 284 6.82 20.01 9.20
CA THR A 284 7.44 20.29 7.90
C THR A 284 6.74 19.50 6.81
N LYS A 285 6.19 20.18 5.81
CA LYS A 285 5.51 19.58 4.64
C LYS A 285 6.43 19.60 3.41
N PRO A 286 6.12 18.83 2.34
CA PRO A 286 6.89 18.87 1.10
C PRO A 286 6.95 20.28 0.51
N PHE A 287 5.87 21.05 0.65
CA PHE A 287 5.80 22.43 0.19
C PHE A 287 6.85 23.34 0.84
N ASP A 288 7.16 23.14 2.13
CA ASP A 288 8.17 23.93 2.83
C ASP A 288 9.57 23.62 2.29
N VAL A 289 9.84 22.35 1.99
CA VAL A 289 11.07 21.92 1.32
C VAL A 289 11.13 22.50 -0.09
N LYS A 290 10.05 22.39 -0.88
CA LYS A 290 9.96 22.91 -2.25
C LYS A 290 10.11 24.43 -2.35
N LYS A 291 9.68 25.16 -1.33
CA LYS A 291 9.87 26.62 -1.24
C LYS A 291 11.35 26.99 -1.13
N ASN A 292 12.10 26.24 -0.32
CA ASN A 292 13.50 26.54 0.00
C ASN A 292 14.50 25.88 -0.97
N PHE A 293 14.17 24.70 -1.51
CA PHE A 293 14.99 23.95 -2.46
C PHE A 293 14.48 24.10 -3.90
N LYS A 294 15.31 24.64 -4.79
CA LYS A 294 14.93 24.94 -6.20
C LYS A 294 15.07 23.76 -7.16
N GLY A 295 15.49 22.58 -6.69
CA GLY A 295 15.57 21.36 -7.49
C GLY A 295 14.33 20.46 -7.38
N THR A 296 14.53 19.18 -7.72
CA THR A 296 13.52 18.12 -7.59
C THR A 296 13.29 17.75 -6.12
N VAL A 297 12.04 17.75 -5.68
CA VAL A 297 11.64 17.29 -4.34
C VAL A 297 10.93 15.95 -4.45
N ILE A 298 11.36 14.98 -3.64
CA ILE A 298 10.69 13.67 -3.51
C ILE A 298 9.90 13.66 -2.20
N ALA A 299 8.57 13.53 -2.29
CA ALA A 299 7.72 13.31 -1.13
C ALA A 299 7.74 11.82 -0.74
N ALA A 300 7.75 11.53 0.56
CA ALA A 300 7.79 10.18 1.09
C ALA A 300 7.07 10.15 2.44
N ASN A 301 6.64 8.95 2.84
CA ASN A 301 5.91 8.61 4.08
C ASN A 301 4.40 8.46 3.90
N SER A 302 3.96 7.20 3.81
CA SER A 302 2.54 6.80 3.86
C SER A 302 1.66 7.32 2.71
N TYR A 303 2.26 7.63 1.55
CA TYR A 303 1.54 7.95 0.33
C TYR A 303 0.82 6.72 -0.25
N THR A 304 -0.37 6.96 -0.78
CA THR A 304 -1.11 6.06 -1.67
C THR A 304 -1.00 6.57 -3.11
N ARG A 305 -1.59 5.87 -4.07
CA ARG A 305 -1.72 6.38 -5.45
C ARG A 305 -2.34 7.79 -5.45
N ASP A 306 -3.52 7.92 -4.84
CA ASP A 306 -4.31 9.15 -4.90
C ASP A 306 -3.65 10.32 -4.16
N THR A 307 -3.09 10.09 -2.97
CA THR A 307 -2.38 11.15 -2.25
C THR A 307 -1.05 11.50 -2.92
N GLY A 308 -0.43 10.53 -3.61
CA GLY A 308 0.73 10.73 -4.46
C GLY A 308 0.43 11.61 -5.66
N GLU A 309 -0.65 11.36 -6.39
CA GLU A 309 -1.10 12.26 -7.46
C GLU A 309 -1.48 13.64 -6.92
N GLY A 310 -2.17 13.71 -5.78
CA GLY A 310 -2.53 14.96 -5.13
C GLY A 310 -1.32 15.85 -4.79
N VAL A 311 -0.24 15.29 -4.25
CA VAL A 311 0.96 16.07 -3.92
C VAL A 311 1.68 16.56 -5.18
N LEU A 312 1.72 15.77 -6.26
CA LEU A 312 2.27 16.19 -7.55
C LEU A 312 1.43 17.31 -8.19
N LEU A 313 0.11 17.16 -8.19
CA LEU A 313 -0.84 18.16 -8.69
C LEU A 313 -0.82 19.46 -7.89
N SER A 314 -0.44 19.43 -6.62
CA SER A 314 -0.27 20.67 -5.84
C SER A 314 1.03 21.41 -6.18
N GLY A 315 1.98 20.76 -6.86
CA GLY A 315 3.34 21.26 -7.06
C GLY A 315 4.22 21.23 -5.82
N ALA A 316 3.77 20.60 -4.72
CA ALA A 316 4.54 20.49 -3.49
C ALA A 316 5.68 19.45 -3.58
N ALA A 317 5.63 18.54 -4.55
CA ALA A 317 6.70 17.61 -4.87
C ALA A 317 6.71 17.29 -6.38
N ASP A 318 7.81 16.72 -6.87
CA ASP A 318 7.97 16.34 -8.27
C ASP A 318 7.96 14.82 -8.49
N LEU A 319 8.32 14.06 -7.45
CA LEU A 319 8.36 12.60 -7.39
C LEU A 319 7.74 12.11 -6.07
N VAL A 320 7.23 10.88 -6.06
CA VAL A 320 6.66 10.26 -4.85
C VAL A 320 7.32 8.92 -4.59
N SER A 321 7.77 8.73 -3.35
CA SER A 321 8.47 7.53 -2.92
C SER A 321 7.59 6.60 -2.09
N PHE A 322 7.55 5.34 -2.49
CA PHE A 322 6.74 4.29 -1.87
C PHE A 322 7.66 3.23 -1.25
N GLY A 323 7.42 2.93 0.02
CA GLY A 323 8.18 1.92 0.78
C GLY A 323 7.40 0.62 0.92
N ARG A 324 6.61 0.52 1.99
CA ARG A 324 5.79 -0.66 2.33
C ARG A 324 4.97 -1.22 1.16
N PRO A 325 4.30 -0.41 0.30
CA PRO A 325 3.59 -0.95 -0.87
C PRO A 325 4.48 -1.75 -1.83
N TYR A 326 5.73 -1.31 -2.06
CA TYR A 326 6.68 -2.04 -2.91
C TYR A 326 7.23 -3.32 -2.28
N ILE A 327 7.12 -3.52 -0.96
CA ILE A 327 7.54 -4.77 -0.34
C ILE A 327 6.71 -5.91 -0.91
N SER A 328 5.38 -5.80 -0.86
CA SER A 328 4.47 -6.84 -1.35
C SER A 328 4.10 -6.71 -2.83
N ASN A 329 4.34 -5.57 -3.47
CA ASN A 329 3.98 -5.34 -4.88
C ASN A 329 5.25 -5.04 -5.70
N PRO A 330 5.93 -6.07 -6.26
CA PRO A 330 7.07 -5.86 -7.14
C PRO A 330 6.74 -4.98 -8.36
N ASP A 331 5.54 -5.13 -8.91
CA ASP A 331 4.99 -4.39 -10.05
C ASP A 331 4.06 -3.23 -9.64
N LEU A 332 4.37 -2.54 -8.53
CA LEU A 332 3.51 -1.47 -7.99
C LEU A 332 3.22 -0.35 -9.01
N ALA A 333 4.22 0.03 -9.81
CA ALA A 333 4.05 1.11 -10.78
C ALA A 333 3.01 0.73 -11.84
N GLU A 334 3.11 -0.49 -12.35
CA GLU A 334 2.15 -1.06 -13.30
C GLU A 334 0.77 -1.21 -12.68
N ARG A 335 0.67 -1.63 -11.41
CA ARG A 335 -0.62 -1.73 -10.72
C ARG A 335 -1.29 -0.37 -10.55
N TYR A 336 -0.55 0.66 -10.17
CA TYR A 336 -1.09 2.01 -10.08
C TYR A 336 -1.49 2.56 -11.45
N GLU A 337 -0.70 2.31 -12.50
CA GLU A 337 -1.02 2.80 -13.85
C GLU A 337 -2.29 2.17 -14.40
N ASN A 338 -2.49 0.87 -14.14
CA ASN A 338 -3.61 0.10 -14.69
C ASN A 338 -4.79 -0.07 -13.71
N ASP A 339 -4.73 0.57 -12.54
CA ASP A 339 -5.70 0.41 -11.46
C ASP A 339 -5.94 -1.06 -11.04
N TRP A 340 -4.86 -1.85 -11.01
CA TRP A 340 -4.93 -3.24 -10.59
C TRP A 340 -4.92 -3.37 -9.06
N PRO A 341 -5.59 -4.39 -8.51
CA PRO A 341 -5.54 -4.66 -7.06
C PRO A 341 -4.10 -4.79 -6.58
N LEU A 342 -3.82 -4.27 -5.38
CA LEU A 342 -2.56 -4.53 -4.70
C LEU A 342 -2.58 -5.92 -4.04
N ASN A 343 -1.43 -6.55 -3.94
CA ASN A 343 -1.21 -7.69 -3.06
C ASN A 343 -1.46 -7.26 -1.60
N GLU A 344 -1.81 -8.23 -0.76
CA GLU A 344 -1.91 -8.03 0.68
C GLU A 344 -0.65 -7.34 1.24
N PRO A 345 -0.80 -6.40 2.18
CA PRO A 345 0.35 -5.75 2.80
C PRO A 345 1.31 -6.79 3.41
N ALA A 346 2.60 -6.63 3.14
CA ALA A 346 3.62 -7.51 3.70
C ALA A 346 3.60 -7.44 5.25
N GLY A 347 3.47 -8.60 5.89
CA GLY A 347 3.57 -8.73 7.34
C GLY A 347 4.95 -8.33 7.86
N TYR A 348 5.00 -7.80 9.09
CA TYR A 348 6.24 -7.29 9.70
C TYR A 348 7.34 -8.36 9.84
N ASP A 349 6.94 -9.63 9.96
CA ASP A 349 7.80 -10.81 9.95
C ASP A 349 8.62 -10.97 8.65
N THR A 350 8.12 -10.45 7.52
CA THR A 350 8.78 -10.54 6.22
C THR A 350 9.72 -9.37 5.90
N TRP A 351 9.65 -8.29 6.68
CA TRP A 351 10.38 -7.06 6.36
C TRP A 351 11.90 -7.30 6.42
N PHE A 352 12.38 -8.02 7.43
CA PHE A 352 13.81 -8.25 7.67
C PHE A 352 14.17 -9.74 7.60
N GLY A 353 15.25 -10.07 6.89
CA GLY A 353 15.76 -11.44 6.75
C GLY A 353 16.24 -12.06 8.06
N THR A 354 16.50 -11.26 9.09
CA THR A 354 16.77 -11.73 10.47
C THR A 354 15.60 -12.49 11.09
N ARG A 355 14.36 -12.24 10.63
CA ARG A 355 13.16 -12.94 11.07
C ARG A 355 12.74 -14.04 10.10
N MET A 356 12.96 -13.81 8.81
CA MET A 356 12.58 -14.73 7.74
C MET A 356 13.67 -14.77 6.65
N PRO A 357 14.69 -15.63 6.81
CA PRO A 357 15.78 -15.73 5.85
C PRO A 357 15.31 -16.39 4.55
N GLY A 358 16.01 -16.07 3.46
CA GLY A 358 15.74 -16.65 2.14
C GLY A 358 14.67 -15.89 1.32
N PRO A 359 14.10 -16.54 0.30
CA PRO A 359 13.31 -15.87 -0.74
C PRO A 359 11.91 -15.44 -0.28
N ARG A 360 11.42 -15.99 0.83
CA ARG A 360 10.06 -15.84 1.30
C ARG A 360 9.79 -14.43 1.84
N GLY A 361 8.69 -13.82 1.43
CA GLY A 361 8.37 -12.43 1.75
C GLY A 361 9.38 -11.41 1.18
N TYR A 362 10.07 -11.79 0.11
CA TYR A 362 11.10 -10.95 -0.53
C TYR A 362 10.96 -10.93 -2.05
N ILE A 363 11.19 -12.08 -2.69
CA ILE A 363 11.15 -12.26 -4.16
C ILE A 363 10.03 -13.18 -4.64
N ASP A 364 9.21 -13.68 -3.72
CA ASP A 364 8.09 -14.60 -3.97
C ASP A 364 6.72 -13.91 -3.97
N PHE A 365 6.67 -12.59 -3.84
CA PHE A 365 5.44 -11.84 -4.02
C PHE A 365 5.00 -11.89 -5.49
N PRO A 366 3.75 -12.27 -5.78
CA PRO A 366 3.28 -12.46 -7.15
C PRO A 366 3.14 -11.13 -7.91
N ASN A 367 3.49 -11.12 -9.20
CA ASN A 367 3.16 -10.02 -10.11
C ASN A 367 1.69 -10.11 -10.55
N CYS A 368 1.04 -8.98 -10.83
CA CYS A 368 -0.33 -8.93 -11.34
C CYS A 368 -0.46 -9.65 -12.70
N LYS A 369 0.59 -9.65 -13.53
CA LYS A 369 0.63 -10.44 -14.77
C LYS A 369 0.55 -11.97 -14.54
N GLN A 370 0.97 -12.46 -13.35
CA GLN A 370 0.76 -13.86 -12.98
C GLN A 370 -0.70 -14.11 -12.56
N TYR A 371 -1.40 -13.11 -12.03
CA TYR A 371 -2.84 -13.15 -11.82
C TYR A 371 -3.63 -13.02 -13.13
N SER A 372 -3.17 -12.22 -14.10
CA SER A 372 -3.87 -12.04 -15.39
C SER A 372 -3.84 -13.30 -16.27
N ASN A 373 -2.83 -14.15 -16.12
CA ASN A 373 -2.78 -15.46 -16.79
C ASN A 373 -3.57 -16.55 -16.06
N ASN A 374 -4.18 -16.24 -14.91
CA ASN A 374 -4.87 -17.23 -14.10
C ASN A 374 -6.18 -16.63 -13.59
N ILE A 375 -7.27 -16.86 -14.34
CA ILE A 375 -8.64 -16.44 -13.96
C ILE A 375 -9.07 -16.97 -12.58
N PHE A 376 -8.30 -17.90 -11.99
CA PHE A 376 -8.50 -18.47 -10.65
C PHE A 376 -7.38 -18.16 -9.64
N GLY A 377 -6.36 -17.38 -10.02
CA GLY A 377 -5.20 -17.12 -9.16
C GLY A 377 -5.54 -16.37 -7.87
N ALA A 378 -6.58 -15.52 -7.93
CA ALA A 378 -7.13 -14.82 -6.78
C ALA A 378 -8.21 -15.61 -6.02
N ALA A 379 -8.59 -16.81 -6.50
CA ALA A 379 -9.67 -17.60 -5.89
C ALA A 379 -9.16 -18.37 -4.64
N PRO A 380 -9.94 -18.40 -3.54
CA PRO A 380 -9.62 -19.21 -2.38
C PRO A 380 -9.37 -20.69 -2.71
N GLU A 381 -8.55 -21.38 -1.90
CA GLU A 381 -8.14 -22.77 -2.17
C GLU A 381 -9.31 -23.75 -2.38
N TYR A 382 -10.41 -23.62 -1.61
CA TYR A 382 -11.58 -24.49 -1.78
C TYR A 382 -12.34 -24.20 -3.08
N ILE A 383 -12.37 -22.94 -3.56
CA ILE A 383 -12.92 -22.59 -4.88
C ILE A 383 -12.02 -23.20 -5.96
N ARG A 384 -10.69 -23.12 -5.83
CA ARG A 384 -9.76 -23.80 -6.73
C ARG A 384 -9.97 -25.32 -6.75
N ARG A 385 -10.23 -25.93 -5.58
CA ARG A 385 -10.59 -27.37 -5.49
C ARG A 385 -11.93 -27.69 -6.16
N GLU A 386 -12.93 -26.83 -6.01
CA GLU A 386 -14.23 -27.02 -6.65
C GLU A 386 -14.15 -26.81 -8.16
N ILE A 387 -13.40 -25.82 -8.63
CA ILE A 387 -13.02 -25.65 -10.04
C ILE A 387 -12.40 -26.95 -10.58
N CYS A 388 -11.42 -27.52 -9.86
CA CYS A 388 -10.82 -28.79 -10.24
C CYS A 388 -11.80 -29.97 -10.26
N ARG A 389 -12.87 -29.97 -9.43
CA ARG A 389 -13.92 -31.01 -9.47
C ARG A 389 -14.81 -30.90 -10.70
N GLN A 390 -15.09 -29.68 -11.15
CA GLN A 390 -16.00 -29.42 -12.28
C GLN A 390 -15.28 -29.51 -13.63
N MET A 391 -13.97 -29.31 -13.62
CA MET A 391 -13.09 -29.44 -14.78
C MET A 391 -13.10 -30.86 -15.37
N ARG A 392 -13.25 -30.95 -16.69
CA ARG A 392 -13.26 -32.24 -17.42
C ARG A 392 -12.00 -32.39 -18.25
N LEU A 393 -11.33 -33.52 -18.12
CA LEU A 393 -10.22 -33.88 -19.00
C LEU A 393 -10.76 -34.31 -20.38
N ILE A 394 -10.22 -33.72 -21.43
CA ILE A 394 -10.51 -34.00 -22.83
C ILE A 394 -9.19 -34.35 -23.51
N LYS A 395 -9.16 -35.45 -24.25
CA LYS A 395 -7.97 -35.87 -25.00
C LYS A 395 -8.18 -35.63 -26.49
N VAL A 396 -7.32 -34.83 -27.09
CA VAL A 396 -7.35 -34.48 -28.51
C VAL A 396 -6.18 -35.18 -29.20
N LYS A 397 -6.45 -35.98 -30.24
CA LYS A 397 -5.37 -36.63 -31.00
C LYS A 397 -4.55 -35.60 -31.77
N CYS A 398 -3.31 -35.95 -32.12
CA CYS A 398 -2.45 -35.17 -33.02
C CYS A 398 -3.26 -34.58 -34.20
N GLN A 399 -3.05 -33.29 -34.49
CA GLN A 399 -3.76 -32.54 -35.53
C GLN A 399 -5.27 -32.37 -35.34
N GLY A 400 -5.85 -32.85 -34.23
CA GLY A 400 -7.25 -32.66 -33.89
C GLY A 400 -7.60 -31.20 -33.64
N LEU A 401 -8.75 -30.77 -34.16
CA LEU A 401 -9.27 -29.42 -34.01
C LEU A 401 -9.93 -29.24 -32.64
N VAL A 402 -9.57 -28.16 -31.93
CA VAL A 402 -10.15 -27.83 -30.61
C VAL A 402 -11.09 -26.63 -30.71
N ILE A 403 -10.64 -25.58 -31.40
CA ILE A 403 -11.40 -24.34 -31.65
C ILE A 403 -11.21 -23.95 -33.11
N ARG A 404 -12.26 -23.49 -33.78
CA ARG A 404 -12.12 -22.83 -35.09
C ARG A 404 -12.35 -21.32 -34.93
N GLN A 405 -11.56 -20.52 -35.63
CA GLN A 405 -11.79 -19.07 -35.70
C GLN A 405 -13.19 -18.80 -36.28
N GLY A 406 -13.89 -17.83 -35.70
CA GLY A 406 -15.25 -17.44 -36.05
C GLY A 406 -16.36 -18.20 -35.32
N ASP A 407 -16.05 -19.34 -34.71
CA ASP A 407 -17.02 -20.12 -33.94
C ASP A 407 -17.52 -19.33 -32.72
N THR A 408 -18.73 -19.64 -32.26
CA THR A 408 -19.17 -19.31 -30.91
C THR A 408 -18.78 -20.44 -29.96
N GLY A 409 -18.86 -20.21 -28.65
CA GLY A 409 -18.62 -21.28 -27.69
C GLY A 409 -18.94 -20.88 -26.27
N ASP A 410 -18.84 -21.84 -25.36
CA ASP A 410 -19.15 -21.70 -23.94
C ASP A 410 -18.07 -22.33 -23.04
N ARG A 411 -16.93 -22.70 -23.62
CA ARG A 411 -15.86 -23.45 -22.95
C ARG A 411 -14.52 -22.74 -23.06
N CYS A 412 -13.70 -22.81 -22.03
CA CYS A 412 -12.26 -22.57 -22.14
C CYS A 412 -11.48 -23.86 -21.90
N TYR A 413 -10.23 -23.88 -22.32
CA TYR A 413 -9.36 -25.04 -22.22
C TYR A 413 -8.02 -24.66 -21.61
N ILE A 414 -7.45 -25.57 -20.84
CA ILE A 414 -6.11 -25.49 -20.27
C ILE A 414 -5.32 -26.70 -20.73
N VAL A 415 -4.11 -26.51 -21.27
CA VAL A 415 -3.23 -27.61 -21.66
C VAL A 415 -2.67 -28.27 -20.40
N VAL A 416 -2.91 -29.57 -20.23
CA VAL A 416 -2.32 -30.38 -19.16
C VAL A 416 -1.07 -31.10 -19.65
N ASP A 417 -1.15 -31.68 -20.85
CA ASP A 417 -0.05 -32.41 -21.48
C ASP A 417 -0.13 -32.27 -23.01
N GLY A 418 1.02 -32.31 -23.68
CA GLY A 418 1.16 -32.07 -25.12
C GLY A 418 1.21 -30.57 -25.50
N LEU A 419 1.07 -30.31 -26.81
CA LEU A 419 1.18 -28.98 -27.41
C LEU A 419 -0.03 -28.68 -28.29
N VAL A 420 -0.43 -27.40 -28.38
CA VAL A 420 -1.40 -26.91 -29.36
C VAL A 420 -0.83 -25.79 -30.22
N ASP A 421 -1.18 -25.79 -31.50
CA ASP A 421 -0.80 -24.77 -32.48
C ASP A 421 -1.96 -23.78 -32.65
N VAL A 422 -1.64 -22.48 -32.66
CA VAL A 422 -2.59 -21.38 -32.85
C VAL A 422 -2.45 -20.81 -34.23
N TYR A 423 -3.54 -20.82 -35.00
CA TYR A 423 -3.62 -20.27 -36.35
C TYR A 423 -4.59 -19.10 -36.40
N VAL A 424 -4.24 -18.05 -37.14
CA VAL A 424 -5.09 -16.88 -37.37
C VAL A 424 -5.21 -16.60 -38.85
N LYS A 425 -6.44 -16.47 -39.32
CA LYS A 425 -6.78 -16.01 -40.67
C LYS A 425 -6.93 -14.50 -40.65
N MET A 426 -6.05 -13.79 -41.35
CA MET A 426 -6.03 -12.33 -41.43
C MET A 426 -7.20 -11.84 -42.28
N GLU A 427 -8.10 -11.03 -41.70
CA GLU A 427 -9.23 -10.44 -42.46
C GLU A 427 -8.87 -9.08 -43.11
N LYS A 428 -7.75 -8.43 -42.73
CA LYS A 428 -7.20 -7.22 -43.38
C LYS A 428 -5.67 -7.13 -43.26
N PRO A 429 -4.94 -6.64 -44.29
CA PRO A 429 -3.48 -6.47 -44.23
C PRO A 429 -3.11 -5.13 -43.56
N GLY A 430 -2.41 -5.15 -42.42
CA GLY A 430 -1.96 -3.89 -41.79
C GLY A 430 -1.19 -3.94 -40.46
N ASP A 431 -1.48 -4.85 -39.53
CA ASP A 431 -0.93 -4.72 -38.16
C ASP A 431 0.19 -5.70 -37.81
N VAL A 432 1.41 -5.14 -37.81
CA VAL A 432 2.64 -5.42 -37.02
C VAL A 432 3.37 -6.78 -37.13
N VAL A 433 4.69 -6.61 -37.25
CA VAL A 433 5.88 -7.50 -37.30
C VAL A 433 5.81 -8.77 -36.44
N VAL A 434 6.00 -9.93 -37.09
CA VAL A 434 6.17 -11.24 -36.46
C VAL A 434 7.65 -11.53 -36.21
N ALA A 435 8.01 -11.80 -34.94
CA ALA A 435 9.30 -12.36 -34.57
C ALA A 435 9.37 -13.84 -34.97
N SER A 436 10.52 -14.27 -35.51
CA SER A 436 10.75 -15.64 -35.98
C SER A 436 10.68 -16.66 -34.83
N PRO A 437 10.01 -17.82 -34.99
CA PRO A 437 9.92 -18.82 -33.93
C PRO A 437 11.26 -19.55 -33.74
N THR A 438 11.78 -19.54 -32.52
CA THR A 438 12.88 -20.41 -32.09
C THR A 438 12.29 -21.73 -31.56
N PRO A 439 12.76 -22.90 -32.01
CA PRO A 439 12.23 -24.19 -31.54
C PRO A 439 12.64 -24.47 -30.08
N PRO A 440 11.74 -25.01 -29.23
CA PRO A 440 12.08 -25.38 -27.85
C PRO A 440 12.90 -26.69 -27.79
N PRO A 441 13.74 -26.87 -26.74
CA PRO A 441 14.55 -28.07 -26.56
C PRO A 441 13.68 -29.28 -26.19
N MET A 442 14.02 -30.44 -26.77
CA MET A 442 13.35 -31.72 -26.51
C MET A 442 13.51 -32.16 -25.05
N LEU A 443 12.41 -32.27 -24.32
CA LEU A 443 12.37 -32.88 -22.99
C LEU A 443 12.29 -34.41 -23.13
N SER A 444 13.25 -35.09 -22.50
CA SER A 444 13.42 -36.53 -22.51
C SER A 444 12.23 -37.26 -21.85
N THR A 445 11.71 -38.26 -22.57
CA THR A 445 10.76 -39.26 -22.11
C THR A 445 11.20 -39.94 -20.81
N MET A 446 10.33 -39.96 -19.79
CA MET A 446 10.10 -41.15 -18.95
C MET A 446 8.86 -40.97 -18.05
N LYS A 447 7.94 -41.95 -18.16
CA LYS A 447 6.72 -42.24 -17.33
C LYS A 447 5.36 -41.93 -17.97
N GLN A 448 5.11 -42.46 -19.16
CA GLN A 448 3.80 -43.00 -19.51
C GLN A 448 3.70 -44.47 -19.04
N ARG A 449 2.68 -44.79 -18.22
CA ARG A 449 1.89 -46.05 -18.26
C ARG A 449 1.04 -46.20 -16.99
N ARG A 450 -0.25 -45.82 -17.07
CA ARG A 450 -1.40 -46.67 -16.69
C ARG A 450 -2.72 -45.87 -16.75
N MET A 451 -3.75 -46.56 -17.23
CA MET A 451 -5.17 -46.16 -17.30
C MET A 451 -5.64 -45.46 -18.58
N SER A 452 -5.52 -46.17 -19.71
CA SER A 452 -6.48 -46.06 -20.81
C SER A 452 -7.38 -47.30 -20.82
N ARG A 453 -8.66 -47.13 -20.49
CA ARG A 453 -9.77 -48.03 -20.90
C ARG A 453 -11.11 -47.40 -20.52
N ARG A 454 -11.75 -46.72 -21.48
CA ARG A 454 -13.11 -47.02 -21.97
C ARG A 454 -13.68 -45.85 -22.80
N LEU A 455 -14.37 -46.26 -23.87
CA LEU A 455 -15.36 -45.55 -24.69
C LEU A 455 -14.82 -44.58 -25.76
N SER A 456 -14.58 -45.17 -26.93
CA SER A 456 -14.56 -44.53 -28.24
C SER A 456 -15.97 -44.45 -28.82
N SER A 457 -16.41 -43.27 -29.24
CA SER A 457 -17.41 -43.11 -30.30
C SER A 457 -16.75 -42.33 -31.43
N GLU A 458 -16.55 -43.01 -32.56
CA GLU A 458 -15.90 -42.48 -33.76
C GLU A 458 -16.81 -41.45 -34.45
N ILE A 459 -16.27 -40.26 -34.74
CA ILE A 459 -16.82 -39.35 -35.75
C ILE A 459 -15.87 -39.41 -36.94
N ASN A 460 -16.40 -39.90 -38.04
CA ASN A 460 -15.78 -39.98 -39.36
C ASN A 460 -15.66 -38.57 -39.95
N SER A 461 -14.49 -38.12 -40.39
CA SER A 461 -14.36 -36.88 -41.15
C SER A 461 -13.48 -37.06 -42.39
N GLN A 462 -14.13 -36.92 -43.54
CA GLN A 462 -13.52 -36.79 -44.86
C GLN A 462 -12.57 -35.58 -44.90
N ASN A 463 -11.36 -35.77 -45.43
CA ASN A 463 -10.34 -34.73 -45.61
C ASN A 463 -10.71 -33.79 -46.76
N VAL A 464 -11.21 -32.60 -46.42
CA VAL A 464 -11.12 -31.40 -47.28
C VAL A 464 -9.98 -30.56 -46.71
N ALA A 465 -9.05 -30.09 -47.55
CA ALA A 465 -7.95 -29.23 -47.11
C ALA A 465 -8.52 -27.87 -46.68
N VAL A 466 -8.72 -27.68 -45.38
CA VAL A 466 -9.22 -26.42 -44.80
C VAL A 466 -8.03 -25.49 -44.54
N ASP A 467 -8.04 -24.31 -45.15
CA ASP A 467 -7.07 -23.24 -44.90
C ASP A 467 -7.38 -22.47 -43.60
N TYR A 468 -6.51 -22.64 -42.60
CA TYR A 468 -6.62 -22.08 -41.25
C TYR A 468 -5.85 -20.77 -41.04
N GLY A 469 -5.13 -20.25 -42.04
CA GLY A 469 -4.29 -19.06 -41.91
C GLY A 469 -2.89 -19.34 -41.35
N ALA A 470 -2.18 -18.29 -40.91
CA ALA A 470 -0.80 -18.37 -40.44
C ALA A 470 -0.72 -18.87 -39.00
N MET A 471 0.25 -19.74 -38.71
CA MET A 471 0.55 -20.15 -37.35
C MET A 471 1.23 -18.99 -36.61
N VAL A 472 0.65 -18.55 -35.50
CA VAL A 472 1.12 -17.38 -34.74
C VAL A 472 1.73 -17.74 -33.38
N ALA A 473 1.38 -18.91 -32.83
CA ALA A 473 1.90 -19.35 -31.54
C ALA A 473 1.81 -20.88 -31.39
N ASN A 474 2.62 -21.42 -30.48
CA ASN A 474 2.54 -22.78 -29.98
C ASN A 474 2.40 -22.70 -28.44
N LEU A 475 1.42 -23.40 -27.88
CA LEU A 475 1.11 -23.37 -26.46
C LEU A 475 1.34 -24.74 -25.84
N GLY A 476 2.01 -24.78 -24.69
CA GLY A 476 2.30 -26.00 -23.94
C GLY A 476 1.58 -26.07 -22.59
N PRO A 477 1.93 -27.05 -21.74
CA PRO A 477 1.27 -27.28 -20.46
C PRO A 477 1.19 -26.02 -19.58
N GLY A 478 0.02 -25.80 -18.98
CA GLY A 478 -0.31 -24.62 -18.18
C GLY A 478 -0.89 -23.45 -18.98
N ALA A 479 -0.79 -23.46 -20.32
CA ALA A 479 -1.41 -22.43 -21.16
C ALA A 479 -2.94 -22.60 -21.20
N MET A 480 -3.66 -21.49 -21.03
CA MET A 480 -5.11 -21.42 -21.17
C MET A 480 -5.48 -20.73 -22.48
N PHE A 481 -6.56 -21.18 -23.12
CA PHE A 481 -7.10 -20.55 -24.33
C PHE A 481 -8.62 -20.67 -24.41
N GLY A 482 -9.24 -19.69 -25.06
CA GLY A 482 -10.69 -19.68 -25.28
C GLY A 482 -11.51 -19.17 -24.08
N GLU A 483 -10.89 -18.41 -23.19
CA GLU A 483 -11.50 -17.77 -22.03
C GLU A 483 -12.48 -16.64 -22.38
N ILE A 484 -12.31 -15.98 -23.53
CA ILE A 484 -13.15 -14.83 -23.93
C ILE A 484 -14.65 -15.11 -23.90
N VAL A 485 -15.06 -16.34 -24.22
CA VAL A 485 -16.48 -16.73 -24.25
C VAL A 485 -17.08 -16.99 -22.88
N LEU A 486 -16.25 -17.14 -21.83
CA LEU A 486 -16.72 -17.26 -20.45
C LEU A 486 -17.25 -15.90 -19.95
N LEU A 487 -16.63 -14.81 -20.40
CA LEU A 487 -17.04 -13.45 -20.06
C LEU A 487 -18.12 -12.95 -21.02
N ASN A 488 -17.90 -13.07 -22.33
CA ASN A 488 -18.80 -12.57 -23.36
C ASN A 488 -19.37 -13.72 -24.22
N PRO A 489 -20.64 -14.13 -24.02
CA PRO A 489 -21.21 -15.30 -24.70
C PRO A 489 -21.43 -15.06 -26.19
N SER A 490 -21.49 -13.78 -26.59
CA SER A 490 -21.64 -13.35 -27.97
C SER A 490 -20.29 -13.21 -28.70
N ALA A 491 -19.16 -13.37 -27.98
CA ALA A 491 -17.84 -13.27 -28.59
C ALA A 491 -17.59 -14.46 -29.52
N ARG A 492 -17.08 -14.16 -30.71
CA ARG A 492 -16.56 -15.16 -31.63
C ARG A 492 -15.10 -15.46 -31.32
N ARG A 493 -14.65 -16.66 -31.68
CA ARG A 493 -13.26 -17.10 -31.50
C ARG A 493 -12.35 -16.38 -32.48
N ASN A 494 -11.28 -15.79 -31.98
CA ASN A 494 -10.34 -15.01 -32.81
C ASN A 494 -9.26 -15.86 -33.50
N ALA A 495 -9.13 -17.14 -33.12
CA ALA A 495 -8.11 -18.02 -33.64
C ALA A 495 -8.63 -19.46 -33.75
N THR A 496 -8.00 -20.22 -34.64
CA THR A 496 -8.14 -21.67 -34.75
C THR A 496 -7.06 -22.34 -33.91
N ILE A 497 -7.44 -23.31 -33.07
CA ILE A 497 -6.53 -24.06 -32.21
C ILE A 497 -6.59 -25.54 -32.58
N LYS A 498 -5.42 -26.14 -32.81
CA LYS A 498 -5.28 -27.58 -33.11
C LYS A 498 -4.24 -28.22 -32.19
N ALA A 499 -4.39 -29.51 -31.90
CA ALA A 499 -3.30 -30.29 -31.32
C ALA A 499 -2.11 -30.30 -32.27
N SER A 500 -0.92 -29.99 -31.76
CA SER A 500 0.27 -29.80 -32.59
C SER A 500 0.69 -31.09 -33.28
N GLN A 501 1.34 -30.97 -34.44
CA GLN A 501 1.98 -32.12 -35.11
C GLN A 501 3.13 -32.72 -34.28
N TYR A 502 3.68 -31.95 -33.35
CA TYR A 502 4.80 -32.37 -32.51
C TYR A 502 4.34 -33.15 -31.25
N THR A 503 3.05 -33.45 -31.11
CA THR A 503 2.53 -34.29 -30.02
C THR A 503 1.61 -35.39 -30.55
N GLU A 504 1.68 -36.59 -29.95
CA GLU A 504 0.77 -37.70 -30.28
C GLU A 504 -0.69 -37.39 -29.89
N SER A 505 -0.85 -36.68 -28.77
CA SER A 505 -2.13 -36.20 -28.27
C SER A 505 -1.92 -35.00 -27.35
N CYS A 506 -2.95 -34.18 -27.21
CA CYS A 506 -2.98 -33.12 -26.23
C CYS A 506 -4.10 -33.41 -25.21
N ASP A 507 -3.71 -33.45 -23.94
CA ASP A 507 -4.65 -33.58 -22.83
C ASP A 507 -5.02 -32.17 -22.36
N LEU A 508 -6.29 -31.84 -22.45
CA LEU A 508 -6.86 -30.54 -22.14
C LEU A 508 -7.81 -30.68 -20.96
N ILE A 509 -7.81 -29.71 -20.05
CA ILE A 509 -8.89 -29.55 -19.09
C ILE A 509 -9.86 -28.49 -19.63
N CYS A 510 -11.13 -28.83 -19.67
CA CYS A 510 -12.22 -27.97 -20.12
C CYS A 510 -13.00 -27.43 -18.92
N LEU A 511 -13.32 -26.13 -18.96
CA LEU A 511 -14.26 -25.49 -18.05
C LEU A 511 -15.43 -24.87 -18.83
N GLU A 512 -16.65 -25.18 -18.42
CA GLU A 512 -17.88 -24.63 -19.02
C GLU A 512 -18.29 -23.29 -18.37
N ARG A 513 -18.89 -22.41 -19.16
CA ARG A 513 -19.37 -21.09 -18.73
C ARG A 513 -20.37 -21.16 -17.59
N ALA A 514 -21.25 -22.17 -17.59
CA ALA A 514 -22.22 -22.37 -16.51
C ALA A 514 -21.53 -22.64 -15.17
N ASP A 515 -20.44 -23.42 -15.19
CA ASP A 515 -19.64 -23.71 -14.00
C ASP A 515 -18.87 -22.47 -13.56
N TYR A 516 -18.27 -21.75 -14.51
CA TYR A 516 -17.59 -20.47 -14.24
C TYR A 516 -18.52 -19.44 -13.57
N ILE A 517 -19.73 -19.21 -14.10
CA ILE A 517 -20.69 -18.24 -13.53
C ILE A 517 -21.11 -18.67 -12.11
N ARG A 518 -21.35 -19.97 -11.90
CA ARG A 518 -21.70 -20.51 -10.58
C ARG A 518 -20.57 -20.25 -9.58
N LEU A 519 -19.32 -20.54 -9.96
CA LEU A 519 -18.14 -20.36 -9.12
C LEU A 519 -17.85 -18.89 -8.81
N VAL A 520 -17.99 -17.99 -9.80
CA VAL A 520 -17.81 -16.54 -9.60
C VAL A 520 -18.87 -15.97 -8.66
N ARG A 521 -20.13 -16.40 -8.77
CA ARG A 521 -21.19 -15.96 -7.85
C ARG A 521 -20.94 -16.43 -6.42
N THR A 522 -20.52 -17.67 -6.22
CA THR A 522 -20.15 -18.19 -4.89
C THR A 522 -18.95 -17.43 -4.32
N ALA A 523 -17.89 -17.24 -5.09
CA ALA A 523 -16.70 -16.50 -4.65
C ALA A 523 -17.00 -15.03 -4.34
N SER A 524 -17.84 -14.35 -5.14
CA SER A 524 -18.21 -12.96 -4.92
C SER A 524 -19.11 -12.76 -3.69
N MET A 525 -20.02 -13.70 -3.41
CA MET A 525 -20.85 -13.67 -2.20
C MET A 525 -20.01 -13.95 -0.95
N GLU A 526 -19.10 -14.93 -1.01
CA GLU A 526 -18.29 -15.31 0.15
C GLU A 526 -17.15 -14.31 0.42
N ALA A 527 -16.53 -13.70 -0.60
CA ALA A 527 -15.55 -12.62 -0.40
C ALA A 527 -16.20 -11.41 0.29
N SER A 528 -17.43 -11.05 -0.08
CA SER A 528 -18.21 -10.02 0.62
C SER A 528 -18.48 -10.42 2.08
N HIS A 529 -18.84 -11.69 2.34
CA HIS A 529 -19.07 -12.15 3.71
C HIS A 529 -17.79 -12.22 4.55
N TYR A 530 -16.64 -12.60 3.98
CA TYR A 530 -15.36 -12.59 4.68
C TYR A 530 -14.92 -11.17 5.03
N ASN A 531 -15.00 -10.23 4.08
CA ASN A 531 -14.68 -8.82 4.34
C ASN A 531 -15.61 -8.22 5.41
N ASN A 532 -16.91 -8.56 5.37
CA ASN A 532 -17.87 -8.12 6.37
C ASN A 532 -17.62 -8.77 7.75
N ALA A 533 -17.17 -10.02 7.79
CA ALA A 533 -16.81 -10.70 9.03
C ALA A 533 -15.57 -10.07 9.70
N GLU A 534 -14.61 -9.61 8.90
CA GLU A 534 -13.43 -8.92 9.39
C GLU A 534 -13.78 -7.58 10.08
N VAL A 535 -14.79 -6.87 9.57
CA VAL A 535 -15.33 -5.67 10.25
C VAL A 535 -15.81 -6.05 11.67
N LEU A 536 -16.53 -7.17 11.81
CA LEU A 536 -17.00 -7.64 13.12
C LEU A 536 -15.85 -8.09 14.05
N ASP A 537 -14.75 -8.61 13.51
CA ASP A 537 -13.58 -9.00 14.29
C ASP A 537 -12.88 -7.79 14.95
N ARG A 538 -12.92 -6.63 14.29
CA ARG A 538 -12.32 -5.38 14.79
C ARG A 538 -13.23 -4.64 15.78
N MET A 539 -14.54 -4.86 15.73
CA MET A 539 -15.50 -4.20 16.61
C MET A 539 -15.51 -4.79 18.02
N PHE A 540 -15.32 -3.95 19.04
CA PHE A 540 -15.38 -4.34 20.46
C PHE A 540 -16.66 -5.11 20.85
N LEU A 541 -17.77 -4.83 20.15
CA LEU A 541 -19.07 -5.46 20.38
C LEU A 541 -19.12 -6.93 19.94
N PHE A 542 -18.44 -7.28 18.85
CA PHE A 542 -18.57 -8.60 18.20
C PHE A 542 -17.28 -9.42 18.21
N ARG A 543 -16.12 -8.82 18.53
CA ARG A 543 -14.80 -9.49 18.49
C ARG A 543 -14.75 -10.84 19.22
N ASP A 544 -15.48 -10.96 20.33
CA ASP A 544 -15.49 -12.16 21.20
C ASP A 544 -16.47 -13.25 20.70
N TRP A 545 -17.24 -12.99 19.63
CA TRP A 545 -18.17 -13.97 19.08
C TRP A 545 -17.45 -15.13 18.40
N LYS A 546 -18.01 -16.33 18.52
CA LYS A 546 -17.56 -17.50 17.76
C LYS A 546 -17.75 -17.25 16.27
N LYS A 547 -16.81 -17.75 15.47
CA LYS A 547 -16.77 -17.57 14.00
C LYS A 547 -18.10 -17.92 13.32
N HIS A 548 -18.77 -19.02 13.71
CA HIS A 548 -20.04 -19.42 13.09
C HIS A 548 -21.20 -18.47 13.40
N GLU A 549 -21.27 -17.88 14.60
CA GLU A 549 -22.31 -16.88 14.93
C GLU A 549 -22.03 -15.54 14.22
N LYS A 550 -20.76 -15.14 14.06
CA LYS A 550 -20.39 -14.00 13.21
C LYS A 550 -20.83 -14.20 11.77
N MET A 551 -20.55 -15.38 11.20
CA MET A 551 -20.96 -15.69 9.83
C MET A 551 -22.48 -15.71 9.65
N ARG A 552 -23.24 -16.18 10.67
CA ARG A 552 -24.71 -16.11 10.67
C ARG A 552 -25.21 -14.67 10.67
N LEU A 553 -24.61 -13.80 11.49
CA LEU A 553 -24.93 -12.38 11.53
C LEU A 553 -24.59 -11.69 10.19
N VAL A 554 -23.39 -11.93 9.64
CA VAL A 554 -22.98 -11.40 8.33
C VAL A 554 -23.94 -11.84 7.22
N SER A 555 -24.35 -13.11 7.23
CA SER A 555 -25.28 -13.65 6.22
C SER A 555 -26.68 -13.02 6.31
N ALA A 556 -27.04 -12.46 7.47
CA ALA A 556 -28.30 -11.75 7.69
C ALA A 556 -28.19 -10.23 7.45
N MET A 557 -26.98 -9.69 7.34
CA MET A 557 -26.72 -8.27 7.13
C MET A 557 -26.89 -7.88 5.67
N ARG A 558 -27.25 -6.61 5.43
CA ARG A 558 -27.37 -6.06 4.08
C ARG A 558 -26.43 -4.87 3.91
N SER A 559 -25.63 -4.88 2.84
CA SER A 559 -24.85 -3.69 2.46
C SER A 559 -25.80 -2.59 2.00
N ARG A 560 -25.55 -1.37 2.47
CA ARG A 560 -26.29 -0.16 2.13
C ARG A 560 -25.32 0.95 1.81
N HIS A 561 -25.59 1.65 0.72
CA HIS A 561 -24.90 2.87 0.35
C HIS A 561 -25.86 4.04 0.55
N PHE A 562 -25.35 5.12 1.12
CA PHE A 562 -26.05 6.39 1.27
C PHE A 562 -25.17 7.48 0.66
N ALA A 563 -25.72 8.25 -0.26
CA ALA A 563 -24.99 9.39 -0.82
C ALA A 563 -24.82 10.50 0.23
N CYS A 564 -23.82 11.35 0.05
CA CYS A 564 -23.67 12.57 0.84
C CYS A 564 -25.00 13.34 0.92
N ASN A 565 -25.36 13.77 2.12
CA ASN A 565 -26.62 14.40 2.50
C ASN A 565 -27.89 13.52 2.53
N GLU A 566 -27.79 12.23 2.21
CA GLU A 566 -28.90 11.29 2.34
C GLU A 566 -29.18 10.94 3.82
N TYR A 567 -30.44 10.71 4.18
CA TYR A 567 -30.82 10.31 5.52
C TYR A 567 -30.85 8.79 5.66
N LEU A 568 -30.15 8.29 6.67
CA LEU A 568 -30.30 6.92 7.15
C LEU A 568 -31.60 6.78 7.94
N TYR A 569 -31.91 7.80 8.76
CA TYR A 569 -33.15 7.97 9.48
C TYR A 569 -33.56 9.43 9.59
N HIS A 570 -34.87 9.66 9.56
CA HIS A 570 -35.49 10.86 10.10
C HIS A 570 -35.96 10.59 11.53
N ALA A 571 -35.86 11.60 12.40
CA ALA A 571 -36.49 11.56 13.71
C ALA A 571 -37.98 11.24 13.57
N GLY A 572 -38.50 10.34 14.41
CA GLY A 572 -39.87 9.83 14.37
C GLY A 572 -40.10 8.61 13.47
N ALA A 573 -39.18 8.30 12.54
CA ALA A 573 -39.31 7.15 11.65
C ALA A 573 -39.15 5.82 12.40
N ASP A 574 -39.89 4.77 12.00
CA ASP A 574 -39.71 3.43 12.57
C ASP A 574 -38.35 2.83 12.17
N ALA A 575 -37.52 2.53 13.18
CA ALA A 575 -36.14 2.11 12.96
C ALA A 575 -36.02 0.62 12.64
N LYS A 576 -36.13 0.27 11.35
CA LYS A 576 -36.07 -1.12 10.87
C LYS A 576 -34.67 -1.75 10.90
N TRP A 577 -33.62 -0.94 10.95
CA TRP A 577 -32.22 -1.32 10.75
C TRP A 577 -31.33 -0.64 11.77
N MET A 578 -30.32 -1.36 12.23
CA MET A 578 -29.17 -0.79 12.93
C MET A 578 -27.97 -0.88 11.99
N TYR A 579 -27.19 0.19 11.87
CA TYR A 579 -26.13 0.27 10.86
C TYR A 579 -24.75 0.22 11.51
N ILE A 580 -23.85 -0.59 10.93
CA ILE A 580 -22.42 -0.53 11.19
C ILE A 580 -21.81 0.27 10.04
N VAL A 581 -21.23 1.43 10.33
CA VAL A 581 -20.60 2.27 9.30
C VAL A 581 -19.26 1.64 8.92
N THR A 582 -19.05 1.33 7.65
CA THR A 582 -17.80 0.73 7.15
C THR A 582 -16.91 1.73 6.43
N SER A 583 -17.50 2.79 5.87
CA SER A 583 -16.78 3.95 5.30
C SER A 583 -17.68 5.19 5.33
N GLY A 584 -17.07 6.37 5.31
CA GLY A 584 -17.78 7.65 5.38
C GLY A 584 -18.19 8.01 6.80
N GLU A 585 -18.98 9.08 6.93
CA GLU A 585 -19.36 9.69 8.20
C GLU A 585 -20.86 10.02 8.23
N VAL A 586 -21.50 9.74 9.37
CA VAL A 586 -22.93 10.01 9.61
C VAL A 586 -23.05 10.97 10.78
N MET A 587 -23.78 12.07 10.60
CA MET A 587 -24.12 13.01 11.67
C MET A 587 -25.43 12.59 12.33
N GLU A 588 -25.38 12.37 13.64
CA GLU A 588 -26.56 12.32 14.50
C GLU A 588 -26.91 13.74 14.94
N ARG A 589 -28.13 14.18 14.64
CA ARG A 589 -28.60 15.53 14.96
C ARG A 589 -30.05 15.55 15.40
N ILE A 590 -30.42 16.60 16.13
CA ILE A 590 -31.80 16.86 16.53
C ILE A 590 -32.21 18.27 16.10
N ASN A 591 -33.42 18.40 15.55
CA ASN A 591 -34.01 19.68 15.21
C ASN A 591 -34.92 20.08 16.38
N TRP A 592 -34.64 21.22 16.99
CA TRP A 592 -35.33 21.68 18.19
C TRP A 592 -36.12 22.96 17.93
N THR A 593 -37.44 22.91 18.12
CA THR A 593 -38.34 24.06 17.95
C THR A 593 -38.43 24.86 19.25
N LEU A 594 -38.13 26.16 19.20
CA LEU A 594 -38.02 27.05 20.37
C LEU A 594 -39.35 27.37 21.10
N GLU A 595 -40.47 26.73 20.77
CA GLU A 595 -41.78 27.02 21.41
C GLU A 595 -42.04 26.20 22.70
N ASN A 596 -41.17 25.25 23.07
CA ASN A 596 -41.49 24.23 24.09
C ASN A 596 -40.67 24.27 25.40
N SER A 597 -40.04 25.38 25.76
CA SER A 597 -39.44 25.56 27.10
C SER A 597 -40.20 26.59 27.93
N GLY A 598 -41.31 26.14 28.53
CA GLY A 598 -41.83 26.81 29.71
C GLY A 598 -40.80 26.75 30.83
N ASN A 599 -40.53 27.90 31.46
CA ASN A 599 -39.61 28.15 32.57
C ASN A 599 -38.11 28.02 32.28
N ASP A 600 -37.50 29.12 31.81
CA ASP A 600 -36.31 29.60 32.50
C ASP A 600 -36.20 31.13 32.44
N ALA A 601 -36.19 31.77 33.61
CA ALA A 601 -36.32 33.21 33.79
C ALA A 601 -35.10 34.01 33.27
N ALA A 602 -34.00 33.34 32.94
CA ALA A 602 -32.76 33.94 32.46
C ALA A 602 -32.88 34.52 31.03
N MET A 603 -33.73 33.94 30.17
CA MET A 603 -33.84 34.32 28.74
C MET A 603 -34.63 35.61 28.49
N ARG A 604 -35.44 36.06 29.46
CA ARG A 604 -36.17 37.35 29.34
C ARG A 604 -35.28 38.57 29.45
N ARG A 605 -34.01 38.46 29.90
CA ARG A 605 -33.12 39.63 29.99
C ARG A 605 -32.24 39.87 28.76
N LEU A 606 -32.00 38.85 27.94
CA LEU A 606 -31.12 38.97 26.77
C LEU A 606 -31.83 39.29 25.45
N MET A 607 -33.17 39.19 25.41
CA MET A 607 -33.95 39.26 24.15
C MET A 607 -34.84 40.51 23.99
N PHE A 608 -34.78 41.51 24.89
CA PHE A 608 -35.56 42.75 24.75
C PHE A 608 -34.69 43.96 24.41
N SER A 609 -34.31 44.05 23.14
CA SER A 609 -34.12 45.32 22.45
C SER A 609 -34.78 45.26 21.06
N GLN A 610 -36.09 45.02 21.01
CA GLN A 610 -37.03 45.49 19.98
C GLN A 610 -38.45 44.92 20.24
N PRO A 611 -39.53 45.66 19.87
CA PRO A 611 -40.90 45.20 20.09
C PRO A 611 -41.32 44.14 19.06
N PRO A 612 -42.28 43.25 19.40
CA PRO A 612 -42.61 42.09 18.59
C PRO A 612 -43.51 42.44 17.40
N SER A 613 -43.13 42.02 16.18
CA SER A 613 -44.02 42.00 15.02
C SER A 613 -44.76 40.66 14.90
N ARG A 614 -45.96 40.71 14.30
CA ARG A 614 -46.91 39.59 14.19
C ARG A 614 -46.36 38.45 13.30
N LYS A 615 -46.44 37.22 13.83
CA LYS A 615 -46.00 35.92 13.27
C LYS A 615 -44.49 35.80 13.06
N ALA A 616 -43.76 35.61 14.16
CA ALA A 616 -42.37 35.16 14.10
C ALA A 616 -42.32 33.73 13.53
N PRO A 617 -41.42 33.43 12.57
CA PRO A 617 -41.20 32.07 12.10
C PRO A 617 -40.71 31.18 13.26
N GLU A 618 -41.19 29.95 13.34
CA GLU A 618 -40.68 28.93 14.26
C GLU A 618 -39.15 28.86 14.11
N LYS A 619 -38.42 29.25 15.17
CA LYS A 619 -36.96 29.11 15.17
C LYS A 619 -36.62 27.66 15.48
N ILE A 620 -36.14 26.95 14.47
CA ILE A 620 -35.59 25.60 14.61
C ILE A 620 -34.08 25.71 14.82
N VAL A 621 -33.59 25.17 15.92
CA VAL A 621 -32.16 25.03 16.21
C VAL A 621 -31.75 23.61 15.85
N ASN A 622 -30.76 23.49 14.96
CA ASN A 622 -30.21 22.19 14.61
C ASN A 622 -29.02 21.92 15.52
N VAL A 623 -29.15 20.96 16.42
CA VAL A 623 -28.07 20.56 17.32
C VAL A 623 -27.41 19.31 16.77
N GLU A 624 -26.15 19.44 16.37
CA GLU A 624 -25.29 18.31 16.01
C GLU A 624 -24.81 17.62 17.29
N LEU A 625 -25.20 16.35 17.46
CA LEU A 625 -24.98 15.60 18.69
C LEU A 625 -23.67 14.82 18.62
N THR A 626 -23.47 14.06 17.54
CA THR A 626 -22.26 13.29 17.35
C THR A 626 -22.01 12.93 15.88
N LEU A 627 -20.74 12.81 15.53
CA LEU A 627 -20.27 12.30 14.25
C LEU A 627 -19.92 10.82 14.42
N ILE A 628 -20.53 9.97 13.60
CA ILE A 628 -20.39 8.51 13.64
C ILE A 628 -19.53 8.09 12.45
N GLY A 629 -18.37 7.49 12.71
CA GLY A 629 -17.38 7.14 11.69
C GLY A 629 -17.25 5.64 11.42
N PRO A 630 -16.29 5.23 10.58
CA PRO A 630 -16.05 3.83 10.27
C PRO A 630 -15.73 2.99 11.52
N GLY A 631 -16.44 1.88 11.70
CA GLY A 631 -16.34 1.00 12.88
C GLY A 631 -17.34 1.29 13.99
N ASP A 632 -18.12 2.38 13.88
CA ASP A 632 -19.16 2.74 14.85
C ASP A 632 -20.56 2.27 14.43
N ILE A 633 -21.50 2.31 15.38
CA ILE A 633 -22.91 1.97 15.18
C ILE A 633 -23.77 3.23 15.11
N ALA A 634 -24.61 3.28 14.08
CA ALA A 634 -25.64 4.28 13.90
C ALA A 634 -27.04 3.66 14.07
N GLY A 635 -27.89 4.33 14.86
CA GLY A 635 -29.30 3.91 15.04
C GLY A 635 -29.50 2.79 16.06
N GLU A 636 -28.63 2.67 17.05
CA GLU A 636 -28.71 1.65 18.11
C GLU A 636 -29.83 1.94 19.13
N LEU A 637 -30.15 3.21 19.37
CA LEU A 637 -31.06 3.63 20.44
C LEU A 637 -32.46 2.98 20.36
N PRO A 638 -33.12 2.89 19.19
CA PRO A 638 -34.41 2.21 19.06
C PRO A 638 -34.34 0.67 19.21
N PHE A 639 -33.14 0.10 19.32
CA PHE A 639 -32.92 -1.35 19.50
C PHE A 639 -32.61 -1.71 20.96
N VAL A 640 -32.20 -0.73 21.76
CA VAL A 640 -31.89 -0.92 23.19
C VAL A 640 -32.92 -0.31 24.13
N THR A 641 -33.83 0.53 23.62
CA THR A 641 -34.93 1.14 24.38
C THR A 641 -36.29 0.51 24.04
N SER A 642 -37.33 0.82 24.82
CA SER A 642 -38.71 0.43 24.53
C SER A 642 -39.34 1.18 23.35
N LYS A 643 -38.68 2.23 22.83
CA LYS A 643 -39.16 3.06 21.74
C LYS A 643 -38.73 2.47 20.40
N ARG A 644 -39.69 2.23 19.50
CA ARG A 644 -39.42 1.69 18.16
C ARG A 644 -38.97 2.74 17.14
N SER A 645 -39.31 4.01 17.37
CA SER A 645 -38.98 5.11 16.47
C SER A 645 -37.60 5.69 16.74
N ALA A 646 -36.91 6.13 15.67
CA ALA A 646 -35.71 6.94 15.75
C ALA A 646 -36.00 8.25 16.50
N ILE A 647 -35.13 8.63 17.42
CA ILE A 647 -35.27 9.88 18.19
C ILE A 647 -34.53 11.03 17.51
N PHE A 648 -33.49 10.71 16.74
CA PHE A 648 -32.60 11.66 16.08
C PHE A 648 -32.62 11.47 14.56
N ASP A 649 -32.31 12.53 13.83
CA ASP A 649 -31.94 12.44 12.42
C ASP A 649 -30.54 11.84 12.33
N LEU A 650 -30.37 10.85 11.44
CA LEU A 650 -29.07 10.31 11.05
C LEU A 650 -28.85 10.65 9.59
N LYS A 651 -27.91 11.56 9.31
CA LYS A 651 -27.67 12.09 7.98
C LYS A 651 -26.23 11.84 7.54
N ALA A 652 -26.03 11.30 6.36
CA ALA A 652 -24.72 11.10 5.78
C ALA A 652 -24.05 12.46 5.50
N VAL A 653 -22.82 12.66 5.99
CA VAL A 653 -22.00 13.86 5.78
C VAL A 653 -21.09 13.68 4.55
N THR A 654 -20.68 12.43 4.30
CA THR A 654 -19.95 11.98 3.11
C THR A 654 -20.70 10.82 2.46
N ASP A 655 -20.19 10.25 1.37
CA ASP A 655 -20.72 8.99 0.85
C ASP A 655 -20.44 7.85 1.85
N VAL A 656 -21.51 7.23 2.35
CA VAL A 656 -21.46 6.26 3.44
C VAL A 656 -21.74 4.86 2.91
N GLN A 657 -20.85 3.92 3.23
CA GLN A 657 -21.14 2.49 3.15
C GLN A 657 -21.41 1.97 4.55
N ALA A 658 -22.48 1.21 4.71
CA ALA A 658 -22.87 0.64 5.98
C ALA A 658 -23.44 -0.77 5.83
N LEU A 659 -23.25 -1.58 6.86
CA LEU A 659 -23.87 -2.90 6.97
C LEU A 659 -25.08 -2.82 7.90
N ALA A 660 -26.25 -3.15 7.37
CA ALA A 660 -27.54 -3.04 8.06
C ALA A 660 -27.95 -4.36 8.71
N ILE A 661 -28.23 -4.32 10.02
CA ILE A 661 -28.78 -5.42 10.82
C ILE A 661 -30.28 -5.22 10.95
N ASP A 662 -31.07 -6.20 10.49
CA ASP A 662 -32.54 -6.16 10.55
C ASP A 662 -33.06 -6.29 11.99
N ARG A 663 -34.09 -5.50 12.35
CA ARG A 663 -34.72 -5.58 13.67
C ARG A 663 -35.29 -6.96 14.01
N ARG A 664 -35.88 -7.68 13.06
CA ARG A 664 -36.38 -9.04 13.31
C ARG A 664 -35.26 -10.01 13.62
N TYR A 665 -34.11 -9.86 12.96
CA TYR A 665 -32.92 -10.65 13.29
C TYR A 665 -32.43 -10.32 14.70
N TYR A 666 -32.35 -9.03 15.05
CA TYR A 666 -31.98 -8.60 16.40
C TYR A 666 -32.94 -9.13 17.47
N GLU A 667 -34.25 -9.01 17.27
CA GLU A 667 -35.26 -9.52 18.23
C GLU A 667 -35.21 -11.05 18.36
N SER A 668 -35.04 -11.79 17.25
CA SER A 668 -35.06 -13.26 17.28
C SER A 668 -33.77 -13.89 17.80
N VAL A 669 -32.60 -13.26 17.58
CA VAL A 669 -31.29 -13.84 17.90
C VAL A 669 -30.63 -13.16 19.09
N MET A 670 -30.69 -11.83 19.17
CA MET A 670 -30.05 -11.08 20.25
C MET A 670 -30.93 -11.12 21.50
N LEU A 671 -32.20 -10.70 21.43
CA LEU A 671 -33.03 -10.60 22.64
C LEU A 671 -33.40 -11.95 23.28
N THR A 672 -33.28 -13.06 22.54
CA THR A 672 -33.49 -14.42 23.06
C THR A 672 -32.24 -15.03 23.70
N ALA A 673 -31.07 -14.38 23.57
CA ALA A 673 -29.83 -14.86 24.15
C ALA A 673 -29.82 -14.70 25.68
N THR A 674 -29.48 -15.78 26.39
CA THR A 674 -29.28 -15.80 27.84
C THR A 674 -27.82 -16.06 28.18
N ARG A 675 -27.44 -15.86 29.46
CA ARG A 675 -26.09 -16.22 29.95
C ARG A 675 -25.75 -17.70 29.70
N ASP A 676 -26.75 -18.58 29.74
CA ASP A 676 -26.54 -20.02 29.69
C ASP A 676 -26.57 -20.59 28.26
N ASN A 677 -27.33 -19.98 27.34
CA ASN A 677 -27.47 -20.48 25.96
C ASN A 677 -26.48 -19.81 24.98
N LYS A 678 -26.32 -18.49 25.06
CA LYS A 678 -25.45 -17.70 24.15
C LYS A 678 -24.71 -16.58 24.90
N PRO A 679 -23.73 -16.92 25.76
CA PRO A 679 -23.09 -15.95 26.65
C PRO A 679 -22.41 -14.79 25.92
N GLU A 680 -21.79 -15.06 24.76
CA GLU A 680 -21.13 -14.06 23.92
C GLU A 680 -22.12 -13.03 23.35
N ILE A 681 -23.29 -13.48 22.90
CA ILE A 681 -24.35 -12.61 22.37
C ILE A 681 -25.01 -11.81 23.50
N TYR A 682 -25.28 -12.47 24.63
CA TYR A 682 -25.80 -11.82 25.83
C TYR A 682 -24.84 -10.73 26.36
N ALA A 683 -23.53 -10.95 26.29
CA ALA A 683 -22.53 -9.95 26.63
C ALA A 683 -22.57 -8.74 25.69
N THR A 684 -22.77 -8.95 24.38
CA THR A 684 -22.90 -7.86 23.39
C THR A 684 -24.09 -6.96 23.68
N ILE A 685 -25.23 -7.50 24.09
CA ILE A 685 -26.41 -6.69 24.48
C ILE A 685 -26.09 -5.79 25.67
N ARG A 686 -25.37 -6.32 26.67
CA ARG A 686 -24.92 -5.51 27.81
C ARG A 686 -23.95 -4.42 27.39
N LYS A 687 -22.98 -4.74 26.53
CA LYS A 687 -22.04 -3.76 25.97
C LYS A 687 -22.78 -2.68 25.17
N LEU A 688 -23.78 -3.05 24.37
CA LEU A 688 -24.58 -2.12 23.56
C LEU A 688 -25.44 -1.18 24.43
N ARG A 689 -26.04 -1.70 25.51
CA ARG A 689 -26.77 -0.87 26.50
C ARG A 689 -25.84 0.10 27.22
N LYS A 690 -24.64 -0.36 27.63
CA LYS A 690 -23.64 0.51 28.25
C LYS A 690 -23.17 1.59 27.28
N PHE A 691 -22.81 1.21 26.06
CA PHE A 691 -22.44 2.14 24.99
C PHE A 691 -23.53 3.20 24.74
N ASN A 692 -24.79 2.81 24.77
CA ASN A 692 -25.91 3.74 24.63
C ASN A 692 -26.03 4.69 25.82
N GLN A 693 -25.85 4.22 27.06
CA GLN A 693 -25.82 5.07 28.25
C GLN A 693 -24.70 6.11 28.17
N ASP A 694 -23.48 5.68 27.81
CA ASP A 694 -22.32 6.56 27.68
C ASP A 694 -22.56 7.64 26.59
N ARG A 695 -23.26 7.29 25.50
CA ARG A 695 -23.68 8.26 24.47
C ARG A 695 -24.80 9.18 24.91
N GLU A 696 -25.67 8.74 25.81
CA GLU A 696 -26.78 9.57 26.30
C GLU A 696 -26.29 10.73 27.15
N ASP A 697 -25.31 10.49 28.03
CA ASP A 697 -24.67 11.55 28.83
C ASP A 697 -24.03 12.61 27.91
N TRP A 698 -23.39 12.17 26.82
CA TRP A 698 -22.83 13.06 25.80
C TRP A 698 -23.90 13.84 25.02
N ARG A 699 -25.00 13.18 24.62
CA ARG A 699 -26.13 13.84 23.96
C ARG A 699 -26.74 14.90 24.85
N GLN A 700 -26.92 14.61 26.14
CA GLN A 700 -27.47 15.56 27.11
C GLN A 700 -26.59 16.81 27.24
N GLN A 701 -25.27 16.64 27.39
CA GLN A 701 -24.34 17.76 27.43
C GLN A 701 -24.37 18.60 26.16
N ARG A 702 -24.39 17.95 24.98
CA ARG A 702 -24.47 18.64 23.68
C ARG A 702 -25.78 19.39 23.50
N MET A 703 -26.89 18.80 23.92
CA MET A 703 -28.19 19.46 23.95
C MET A 703 -28.11 20.70 24.84
N GLU A 704 -27.70 20.58 26.11
CA GLU A 704 -27.55 21.70 27.07
C GLU A 704 -26.67 22.84 26.53
N CYS A 705 -25.55 22.51 25.86
CA CYS A 705 -24.72 23.51 25.18
C CYS A 705 -25.46 24.19 24.02
N GLY A 706 -26.17 23.43 23.18
CA GLY A 706 -27.00 23.97 22.10
C GLY A 706 -28.11 24.89 22.60
N ILE A 707 -28.68 24.59 23.77
CA ILE A 707 -29.67 25.45 24.45
C ILE A 707 -29.06 26.74 24.95
N SER A 708 -27.87 26.64 25.56
CA SER A 708 -27.19 27.77 26.21
C SER A 708 -26.58 28.74 25.20
N TYR A 709 -26.21 28.26 24.02
CA TYR A 709 -25.59 29.04 22.94
C TYR A 709 -26.33 28.88 21.60
N PRO A 710 -27.62 29.25 21.53
CA PRO A 710 -28.45 28.98 20.35
C PRO A 710 -27.92 29.72 19.11
N SER A 711 -27.30 30.90 19.28
CA SER A 711 -26.69 31.68 18.19
C SER A 711 -25.57 30.97 17.43
N ALA A 712 -24.93 29.95 18.02
CA ALA A 712 -23.92 29.13 17.34
C ALA A 712 -24.53 28.04 16.44
N HIS A 713 -25.85 27.81 16.56
CA HIS A 713 -26.55 26.66 15.97
C HIS A 713 -27.87 27.02 15.27
N VAL A 714 -28.23 28.31 15.17
CA VAL A 714 -29.40 28.77 14.43
C VAL A 714 -29.12 28.76 12.93
N ASN A 715 -29.80 27.88 12.18
CA ASN A 715 -30.02 28.10 10.76
C ASN A 715 -31.21 29.05 10.62
N VAL A 716 -30.95 30.29 10.20
CA VAL A 716 -32.02 31.18 9.74
C VAL A 716 -32.40 30.68 8.34
N TYR A 717 -33.45 29.87 8.24
CA TYR A 717 -34.11 29.69 6.95
C TYR A 717 -34.77 31.03 6.59
N VAL A 718 -34.24 31.68 5.55
CA VAL A 718 -34.93 32.72 4.79
C VAL A 718 -35.57 32.07 3.58
#